data_AF-A0A537FGA3-F1
#
_entry.id   AF-A0A537FGA3-F1
#
_cell.length_a   1.000
_cell.length_b   1.000
_cell.length_c   1.000
_cell.angle_alpha   90.00
_cell.angle_beta   90.00
_cell.angle_gamma   90.00
#
_symmetry.space_group_name_H-M   'P 1'
#
loop_
_entity.id
_entity.type
_entity.pdbx_description
1 polymer ?
#
loop_
_entity_poly.entity_id
_entity_poly.type
_entity_poly.pdbx_seq_one_letter_code
_entity_poly.pdbx_strand_id
1 'polypeptide(L)'
;MPRSPHRTRMRLAALVFSLTLLLVMTTLGIIPRASSTTTAFSFASAGDTSTLTAGDGLNSLNRLAGSRADFFLGVGDYSYQSSMTGDVWCSQFKAKYSNIEIGPGNHDTGETNDTSGTRSYERYVAGCSFTLSSQVVCGPVAGQCYGKEYYFDYPSVNPIARFIMISPRVFNVTGVCTTTCNAVAKSPCNDTTGCWPYNKNDTHYNWTASAVDSARTTGIKWVVVGMHKVCISAGAESCNIGTNLFNMLVAKKVDLILQGHDHTYERSKQLAFNSACTGFTTNSSYVLYNSSCVVDDGSRGFYTAGAGTVVIIEGTFGAGFSTVNDTSKHPQNVAEAPYFVKLMGSNTPGSGHGFLKYAVSTDRIDIQTDFAGTYQDSFSVVSPTTSLSASFTYSPASPTIGAQVTFTATASGGTSPYSFDWNFGDNSTAQGNPVSHSYTKAGSYNVALTVRDSAAPTPNTQTMTNPVSVSPTPLSLSVSGPSTATTGSPVAFTATASGGTAPYTFAWTATGGSPSSGGGSSFTTTFNAAGTFVVSATVTDANSQTSNASQQIAISAPIPPLSASFTYSPSSPLPVLPVTFTGSATGGTQPYSFTWDFGDGSAITGQSVSHSYLLPGNYLVTLTVTDATGQSAKASQTVPVAVLGIGASASIP
;
A
#
# COMPACT_ATOMS: atom_id res chain seq x y z
N MET A 1 31.90 -35.52 56.32
CA MET A 1 31.78 -36.84 55.67
C MET A 1 30.31 -37.28 55.70
N PRO A 2 29.80 -38.01 54.69
CA PRO A 2 28.71 -37.52 53.84
C PRO A 2 27.48 -38.47 53.74
N ARG A 3 26.33 -37.98 53.22
CA ARG A 3 25.72 -38.37 51.92
C ARG A 3 24.24 -37.93 51.74
N SER A 4 24.02 -37.18 50.66
CA SER A 4 22.94 -37.17 49.65
C SER A 4 21.45 -37.24 50.02
N PRO A 5 20.61 -36.32 49.48
CA PRO A 5 19.16 -36.50 49.38
C PRO A 5 18.69 -36.85 47.95
N HIS A 6 17.67 -37.70 47.89
CA HIS A 6 16.83 -38.00 46.73
C HIS A 6 16.15 -36.75 46.14
N ARG A 7 16.13 -36.63 44.81
CA ARG A 7 15.11 -35.86 44.08
C ARG A 7 14.72 -36.51 42.74
N THR A 8 13.41 -36.55 42.53
CA THR A 8 12.65 -36.48 41.25
C THR A 8 12.77 -37.62 40.23
N ARG A 9 11.74 -38.48 40.19
CA ARG A 9 11.22 -39.07 38.96
C ARG A 9 9.71 -38.86 38.88
N MET A 10 9.30 -37.77 38.23
CA MET A 10 7.95 -37.58 37.71
C MET A 10 8.09 -36.58 36.55
N ARG A 11 7.46 -36.89 35.41
CA ARG A 11 7.51 -36.22 34.09
C ARG A 11 8.32 -36.98 33.02
N LEU A 12 7.77 -38.12 32.59
CA LEU A 12 8.00 -38.66 31.24
C LEU A 12 6.78 -39.49 30.80
N ALA A 13 5.60 -38.85 30.71
CA ALA A 13 4.38 -39.52 30.22
C ALA A 13 3.42 -38.57 29.46
N ALA A 14 3.87 -37.38 29.05
CA ALA A 14 3.03 -36.39 28.36
C ALA A 14 3.48 -36.06 26.92
N LEU A 15 4.57 -36.69 26.42
CA LEU A 15 5.12 -36.39 25.09
C LEU A 15 4.75 -37.40 23.99
N VAL A 16 4.16 -38.55 24.35
CA VAL A 16 3.82 -39.62 23.39
C VAL A 16 2.35 -39.58 22.93
N PHE A 17 1.50 -38.84 23.63
CA PHE A 17 0.07 -38.72 23.29
C PHE A 17 -0.22 -37.61 22.25
N SER A 18 0.67 -36.63 22.09
CA SER A 18 0.49 -35.53 21.13
C SER A 18 0.98 -35.87 19.72
N LEU A 19 1.88 -36.85 19.58
CA LEU A 19 2.42 -37.27 18.27
C LEU A 19 1.50 -38.26 17.56
N THR A 20 0.71 -39.03 18.32
CA THR A 20 -0.29 -39.98 17.78
C THR A 20 -1.56 -39.28 17.30
N LEU A 21 -1.97 -38.16 17.93
CA LEU A 21 -3.12 -37.38 17.46
C LEU A 21 -2.84 -36.62 16.14
N LEU A 22 -1.58 -36.22 15.91
CA LEU A 22 -1.17 -35.56 14.67
C LEU A 22 -1.08 -36.53 13.47
N LEU A 23 -0.84 -37.83 13.73
CA LEU A 23 -0.77 -38.87 12.71
C LEU A 23 -2.16 -39.39 12.28
N VAL A 24 -3.22 -39.15 13.06
CA VAL A 24 -4.60 -39.53 12.72
C VAL A 24 -5.30 -38.46 11.87
N MET A 25 -4.85 -37.20 11.94
CA MET A 25 -5.36 -36.10 11.10
C MET A 25 -4.96 -36.25 9.62
N THR A 26 -3.85 -36.92 9.31
CA THR A 26 -3.39 -37.14 7.93
C THR A 26 -4.09 -38.29 7.22
N THR A 27 -4.80 -39.17 7.94
CA THR A 27 -5.53 -40.30 7.35
C THR A 27 -7.00 -40.02 7.05
N LEU A 28 -7.53 -38.85 7.43
CA LEU A 28 -8.95 -38.50 7.28
C LEU A 28 -9.24 -37.35 6.29
N GLY A 29 -8.21 -36.80 5.61
CA GLY A 29 -8.42 -35.72 4.64
C GLY A 29 -9.01 -34.42 5.23
N ILE A 30 -8.98 -34.25 6.57
CA ILE A 30 -9.48 -33.05 7.22
C ILE A 30 -8.37 -32.01 7.22
N ILE A 31 -8.41 -31.12 6.24
CA ILE A 31 -7.59 -29.90 6.21
C ILE A 31 -7.97 -29.05 7.43
N PRO A 32 -7.02 -28.61 8.29
CA PRO A 32 -7.33 -27.66 9.34
C PRO A 32 -7.83 -26.35 8.71
N ARG A 33 -9.00 -25.88 9.17
CA ARG A 33 -9.57 -24.60 8.73
C ARG A 33 -8.60 -23.48 9.14
N ALA A 34 -7.93 -22.87 8.16
CA ALA A 34 -7.22 -21.63 8.39
C ALA A 34 -8.25 -20.60 8.89
N SER A 35 -8.01 -20.04 10.08
CA SER A 35 -8.77 -18.90 10.57
C SER A 35 -8.32 -17.68 9.77
N SER A 36 -8.94 -17.45 8.61
CA SER A 36 -8.85 -16.17 7.93
C SER A 36 -10.07 -15.33 8.31
N THR A 37 -9.82 -14.10 8.75
CA THR A 37 -10.81 -13.04 8.95
C THR A 37 -11.34 -12.49 7.62
N THR A 38 -11.33 -13.29 6.55
CA THR A 38 -11.89 -12.94 5.24
C THR A 38 -13.35 -13.35 5.21
N THR A 39 -14.21 -12.50 4.63
CA THR A 39 -15.63 -12.81 4.43
C THR A 39 -15.76 -14.17 3.74
N ALA A 40 -16.27 -15.15 4.47
CA ALA A 40 -16.43 -16.52 3.99
C ALA A 40 -17.85 -16.98 4.30
N PHE A 41 -18.49 -17.59 3.31
CA PHE A 41 -19.80 -18.21 3.46
C PHE A 41 -19.76 -19.63 2.90
N SER A 42 -20.83 -20.39 3.09
CA SER A 42 -21.00 -21.68 2.48
C SER A 42 -22.41 -21.87 1.97
N PHE A 43 -22.56 -22.59 0.87
CA PHE A 43 -23.86 -23.04 0.38
C PHE A 43 -23.82 -24.54 0.12
N ALA A 44 -24.98 -25.16 0.12
CA ALA A 44 -25.16 -26.53 -0.36
C ALA A 44 -25.95 -26.50 -1.66
N SER A 45 -25.73 -27.47 -2.55
CA SER A 45 -26.44 -27.55 -3.82
C SER A 45 -26.68 -29.01 -4.21
N ALA A 46 -27.83 -29.27 -4.82
CA ALA A 46 -28.20 -30.53 -5.46
C ALA A 46 -29.56 -30.38 -6.17
N GLY A 47 -29.83 -31.27 -7.12
CA GLY A 47 -31.14 -31.47 -7.73
C GLY A 47 -31.76 -32.81 -7.35
N ASP A 48 -32.94 -33.07 -7.88
CA ASP A 48 -33.49 -34.43 -8.00
C ASP A 48 -33.80 -35.04 -6.62
N THR A 49 -34.62 -34.33 -5.83
CA THR A 49 -34.73 -34.55 -4.37
C THR A 49 -35.62 -35.71 -3.94
N SER A 50 -36.61 -36.08 -4.76
CA SER A 50 -37.62 -37.07 -4.42
C SER A 50 -38.42 -36.71 -3.15
N THR A 51 -39.06 -37.70 -2.53
CA THR A 51 -39.89 -37.51 -1.34
C THR A 51 -39.07 -37.16 -0.10
N LEU A 52 -39.59 -36.21 0.71
CA LEU A 52 -38.95 -35.75 1.95
C LEU A 52 -39.55 -36.39 3.21
N THR A 53 -40.39 -37.41 3.06
CA THR A 53 -41.07 -38.08 4.18
C THR A 53 -40.48 -39.44 4.55
N ALA A 54 -39.73 -40.06 3.63
CA ALA A 54 -39.03 -41.32 3.82
C ALA A 54 -37.91 -41.48 2.78
N GLY A 55 -37.05 -42.49 2.94
CA GLY A 55 -36.02 -42.81 1.94
C GLY A 55 -34.91 -41.77 1.84
N ASP A 56 -34.24 -41.76 0.67
CA ASP A 56 -32.99 -41.04 0.50
C ASP A 56 -33.15 -39.52 0.48
N GLY A 57 -34.26 -38.98 -0.06
CA GLY A 57 -34.55 -37.54 0.00
C GLY A 57 -34.64 -37.02 1.43
N LEU A 58 -35.34 -37.73 2.33
CA LEU A 58 -35.36 -37.40 3.76
C LEU A 58 -33.97 -37.55 4.41
N ASN A 59 -33.21 -38.58 4.06
CA ASN A 59 -31.87 -38.81 4.59
C ASN A 59 -30.91 -37.66 4.22
N SER A 60 -30.93 -37.22 2.96
CA SER A 60 -30.16 -36.08 2.47
C SER A 60 -30.57 -34.78 3.13
N LEU A 61 -31.88 -34.55 3.33
CA LEU A 61 -32.38 -33.39 4.07
C LEU A 61 -31.93 -33.39 5.54
N ASN A 62 -31.90 -34.55 6.19
CA ASN A 62 -31.37 -34.66 7.55
C ASN A 62 -29.86 -34.35 7.62
N ARG A 63 -29.07 -34.77 6.62
CA ARG A 63 -27.65 -34.39 6.51
C ARG A 63 -27.49 -32.89 6.29
N LEU A 64 -28.30 -32.31 5.39
CA LEU A 64 -28.29 -30.89 5.10
C LEU A 64 -28.55 -30.05 6.35
N ALA A 65 -29.52 -30.45 7.19
CA ALA A 65 -29.81 -29.80 8.47
C ALA A 65 -28.59 -29.77 9.42
N GLY A 66 -27.72 -30.78 9.36
CA GLY A 66 -26.47 -30.84 10.12
C GLY A 66 -25.28 -30.12 9.46
N SER A 67 -25.38 -29.79 8.17
CA SER A 67 -24.26 -29.30 7.36
C SER A 67 -23.74 -27.91 7.75
N ARG A 68 -24.60 -27.07 8.33
CA ARG A 68 -24.33 -25.64 8.59
C ARG A 68 -23.93 -24.86 7.32
N ALA A 69 -24.48 -25.22 6.16
CA ALA A 69 -24.48 -24.30 5.03
C ALA A 69 -25.32 -23.05 5.38
N ASP A 70 -25.01 -21.90 4.77
CA ASP A 70 -25.77 -20.66 4.98
C ASP A 70 -27.09 -20.69 4.19
N PHE A 71 -27.09 -21.32 3.01
CA PHE A 71 -28.28 -21.59 2.20
C PHE A 71 -28.11 -22.84 1.33
N PHE A 72 -29.23 -23.35 0.83
CA PHE A 72 -29.30 -24.44 -0.14
C PHE A 72 -29.75 -23.88 -1.48
N LEU A 73 -29.06 -24.23 -2.55
CA LEU A 73 -29.39 -23.88 -3.92
C LEU A 73 -29.96 -25.12 -4.63
N GLY A 74 -31.27 -25.15 -4.82
CA GLY A 74 -31.94 -26.23 -5.54
C GLY A 74 -31.86 -26.04 -7.04
N VAL A 75 -31.33 -27.02 -7.77
CA VAL A 75 -31.22 -26.98 -9.24
C VAL A 75 -32.37 -27.73 -9.93
N GLY A 76 -33.53 -27.87 -9.28
CA GLY A 76 -34.75 -28.41 -9.88
C GLY A 76 -35.03 -29.90 -9.61
N ASP A 77 -36.23 -30.31 -9.99
CA ASP A 77 -36.84 -31.62 -9.77
C ASP A 77 -36.95 -31.99 -8.29
N TYR A 78 -37.98 -31.47 -7.65
CA TYR A 78 -38.15 -31.59 -6.21
C TYR A 78 -38.91 -32.85 -5.82
N SER A 79 -40.25 -32.84 -5.89
CA SER A 79 -41.06 -33.88 -5.24
C SER A 79 -41.09 -35.23 -5.97
N TYR A 80 -41.13 -35.23 -7.31
CA TYR A 80 -41.49 -36.36 -8.19
C TYR A 80 -42.88 -36.99 -7.94
N GLN A 81 -43.56 -36.68 -6.84
CA GLN A 81 -44.84 -37.27 -6.48
C GLN A 81 -46.00 -36.46 -7.09
N SER A 82 -46.84 -37.12 -7.87
CA SER A 82 -48.03 -36.51 -8.48
C SER A 82 -49.10 -36.06 -7.47
N SER A 83 -49.00 -36.46 -6.20
CA SER A 83 -49.89 -36.07 -5.10
C SER A 83 -49.36 -34.92 -4.23
N MET A 84 -48.11 -34.48 -4.43
CA MET A 84 -47.45 -33.51 -3.57
C MET A 84 -47.27 -32.19 -4.30
N THR A 85 -47.85 -31.12 -3.76
CA THR A 85 -47.76 -29.78 -4.32
C THR A 85 -46.50 -29.06 -3.81
N GLY A 86 -46.01 -28.09 -4.59
CA GLY A 86 -44.77 -27.39 -4.25
C GLY A 86 -44.76 -26.67 -2.90
N ASP A 87 -45.89 -26.10 -2.47
CA ASP A 87 -46.07 -25.50 -1.15
C ASP A 87 -45.95 -26.53 -0.01
N VAL A 88 -46.48 -27.74 -0.20
CA VAL A 88 -46.37 -28.83 0.78
C VAL A 88 -44.93 -29.33 0.84
N TRP A 89 -44.30 -29.57 -0.31
CA TRP A 89 -42.90 -29.99 -0.38
C TRP A 89 -41.99 -28.95 0.29
N CYS A 90 -42.16 -27.67 -0.03
CA CYS A 90 -41.40 -26.57 0.58
C CYS A 90 -41.62 -26.49 2.09
N SER A 91 -42.83 -26.70 2.59
CA SER A 91 -43.09 -26.76 4.03
C SER A 91 -42.36 -27.93 4.70
N GLN A 92 -42.28 -29.09 4.04
CA GLN A 92 -41.53 -30.25 4.57
C GLN A 92 -40.03 -29.99 4.59
N PHE A 93 -39.49 -29.39 3.52
CA PHE A 93 -38.09 -29.01 3.45
C PHE A 93 -37.74 -27.98 4.54
N LYS A 94 -38.51 -26.89 4.62
CA LYS A 94 -38.31 -25.79 5.58
C LYS A 94 -38.53 -26.19 7.04
N ALA A 95 -39.22 -27.29 7.31
CA ALA A 95 -39.31 -27.85 8.66
C ALA A 95 -37.95 -28.36 9.18
N LYS A 96 -36.98 -28.61 8.29
CA LYS A 96 -35.62 -29.07 8.65
C LYS A 96 -34.52 -28.09 8.25
N TYR A 97 -34.71 -27.35 7.15
CA TYR A 97 -33.73 -26.38 6.66
C TYR A 97 -34.42 -25.19 5.96
N SER A 98 -34.33 -24.00 6.55
CA SER A 98 -35.17 -22.86 6.16
C SER A 98 -34.68 -22.09 4.93
N ASN A 99 -33.36 -22.00 4.73
CA ASN A 99 -32.74 -21.07 3.79
C ASN A 99 -32.53 -21.75 2.43
N ILE A 100 -33.55 -21.75 1.59
CA ILE A 100 -33.54 -22.44 0.30
C ILE A 100 -33.88 -21.48 -0.84
N GLU A 101 -33.04 -21.51 -1.87
CA GLU A 101 -33.20 -20.77 -3.11
C GLU A 101 -33.34 -21.77 -4.26
N ILE A 102 -34.33 -21.61 -5.14
CA ILE A 102 -34.73 -22.66 -6.10
C ILE A 102 -34.63 -22.23 -7.56
N GLY A 103 -34.38 -23.20 -8.43
CA GLY A 103 -34.68 -23.20 -9.86
C GLY A 103 -35.65 -24.35 -10.23
N PRO A 104 -36.21 -24.37 -11.44
CA PRO A 104 -37.19 -25.37 -11.85
C PRO A 104 -36.55 -26.51 -12.65
N GLY A 105 -37.03 -27.73 -12.45
CA GLY A 105 -36.81 -28.85 -13.36
C GLY A 105 -38.08 -29.28 -14.10
N ASN A 106 -37.95 -30.26 -14.99
CA ASN A 106 -39.08 -30.72 -15.83
C ASN A 106 -40.17 -31.45 -15.02
N HIS A 107 -39.88 -31.92 -13.81
CA HIS A 107 -40.88 -32.48 -12.90
C HIS A 107 -41.67 -31.40 -12.15
N ASP A 108 -41.19 -30.16 -12.10
CA ASP A 108 -41.80 -29.10 -11.30
C ASP A 108 -42.78 -28.22 -12.08
N THR A 109 -42.67 -28.20 -13.42
CA THR A 109 -43.37 -27.26 -14.30
C THR A 109 -44.47 -27.89 -15.16
N GLY A 110 -44.71 -29.20 -15.03
CA GLY A 110 -45.71 -29.92 -15.84
C GLY A 110 -45.25 -30.29 -17.25
N GLU A 111 -43.94 -30.22 -17.52
CA GLU A 111 -43.31 -30.69 -18.77
C GLU A 111 -43.49 -32.20 -19.01
N THR A 112 -43.87 -32.99 -18.02
CA THR A 112 -43.93 -34.47 -18.11
C THR A 112 -45.30 -35.02 -18.54
N ASN A 113 -46.10 -34.26 -19.32
CA ASN A 113 -47.52 -34.53 -19.64
C ASN A 113 -48.48 -34.51 -18.43
N ASP A 114 -48.03 -34.05 -17.28
CA ASP A 114 -48.82 -33.97 -16.06
C ASP A 114 -49.04 -32.49 -15.69
N THR A 115 -50.21 -31.98 -16.06
CA THR A 115 -50.64 -30.59 -15.79
C THR A 115 -51.40 -30.45 -14.46
N SER A 116 -51.34 -31.46 -13.60
CA SER A 116 -52.00 -31.38 -12.30
C SER A 116 -51.40 -30.25 -11.45
N GLY A 117 -52.21 -29.69 -10.55
CA GLY A 117 -51.77 -28.59 -9.67
C GLY A 117 -50.64 -28.96 -8.69
N THR A 118 -50.13 -30.20 -8.74
CA THR A 118 -48.95 -30.67 -8.02
C THR A 118 -47.64 -30.36 -8.76
N ARG A 119 -47.70 -30.15 -10.08
CA ARG A 119 -46.57 -29.76 -10.95
C ARG A 119 -46.67 -28.30 -11.44
N SER A 120 -47.15 -27.42 -10.56
CA SER A 120 -47.12 -25.98 -10.76
C SER A 120 -45.94 -25.40 -10.01
N TYR A 121 -44.94 -24.96 -10.77
CA TYR A 121 -43.72 -24.40 -10.21
C TYR A 121 -43.98 -23.11 -9.41
N GLU A 122 -45.02 -22.36 -9.75
CA GLU A 122 -45.46 -21.20 -8.99
C GLU A 122 -45.80 -21.55 -7.52
N ARG A 123 -46.28 -22.76 -7.25
CA ARG A 123 -46.52 -23.23 -5.88
C ARG A 123 -45.22 -23.51 -5.13
N TYR A 124 -44.19 -24.02 -5.81
CA TYR A 124 -42.85 -24.13 -5.24
C TYR A 124 -42.28 -22.76 -4.91
N VAL A 125 -42.38 -21.79 -5.83
CA VAL A 125 -41.93 -20.41 -5.59
C VAL A 125 -42.68 -19.76 -4.43
N ALA A 126 -43.99 -19.99 -4.31
CA ALA A 126 -44.79 -19.47 -3.20
C ALA A 126 -44.39 -20.09 -1.85
N GLY A 127 -44.15 -21.41 -1.78
CA GLY A 127 -43.72 -22.09 -0.55
C GLY A 127 -42.25 -21.88 -0.19
N CYS A 128 -41.38 -21.80 -1.20
CA CYS A 128 -39.95 -21.59 -1.12
C CYS A 128 -39.58 -20.17 -1.57
N SER A 129 -40.29 -19.15 -1.07
CA SER A 129 -39.96 -17.75 -1.33
C SER A 129 -38.49 -17.45 -1.00
N PHE A 130 -37.86 -16.57 -1.78
CA PHE A 130 -36.47 -16.16 -1.59
C PHE A 130 -36.20 -15.71 -0.15
N THR A 131 -35.16 -16.26 0.49
CA THR A 131 -34.94 -16.07 1.95
C THR A 131 -33.71 -15.26 2.30
N LEU A 132 -32.76 -15.11 1.38
CA LEU A 132 -31.54 -14.35 1.64
C LEU A 132 -31.81 -12.83 1.70
N SER A 133 -30.94 -12.11 2.41
CA SER A 133 -30.96 -10.64 2.45
C SER A 133 -30.49 -9.98 1.15
N SER A 134 -29.99 -10.78 0.20
CA SER A 134 -29.50 -10.30 -1.09
C SER A 134 -30.64 -9.77 -1.96
N GLN A 135 -30.32 -8.79 -2.79
CA GLN A 135 -31.27 -8.31 -3.79
C GLN A 135 -31.37 -9.31 -4.94
N VAL A 136 -32.60 -9.71 -5.26
CA VAL A 136 -32.90 -10.47 -6.48
C VAL A 136 -32.95 -9.51 -7.67
N VAL A 137 -32.23 -9.83 -8.72
CA VAL A 137 -32.31 -9.14 -10.01
C VAL A 137 -32.95 -10.06 -11.04
N CYS A 138 -33.99 -9.54 -11.69
CA CYS A 138 -34.82 -10.32 -12.60
C CYS A 138 -34.21 -10.51 -13.98
N GLY A 139 -34.45 -11.72 -14.51
CA GLY A 139 -34.42 -12.02 -15.92
C GLY A 139 -35.54 -11.36 -16.72
N PRO A 140 -35.45 -11.35 -18.06
CA PRO A 140 -36.46 -10.86 -18.98
C PRO A 140 -37.70 -11.77 -19.04
N VAL A 141 -38.34 -12.01 -17.90
CA VAL A 141 -39.52 -12.88 -17.77
C VAL A 141 -40.73 -12.08 -17.32
N ALA A 142 -41.93 -12.50 -17.75
CA ALA A 142 -43.17 -11.86 -17.32
C ALA A 142 -43.50 -12.19 -15.86
N GLY A 143 -43.87 -11.16 -15.08
CA GLY A 143 -44.26 -11.29 -13.68
C GLY A 143 -43.08 -11.52 -12.72
N GLN A 144 -43.30 -12.29 -11.66
CA GLN A 144 -42.24 -12.64 -10.69
C GLN A 144 -41.19 -13.53 -11.36
N CYS A 145 -39.92 -13.15 -11.20
CA CYS A 145 -38.77 -13.77 -11.85
C CYS A 145 -38.05 -14.81 -10.99
N TYR A 146 -38.14 -14.67 -9.66
CA TYR A 146 -37.53 -15.61 -8.73
C TYR A 146 -38.10 -17.01 -8.99
N GLY A 147 -37.18 -17.98 -8.98
CA GLY A 147 -37.44 -19.34 -9.38
C GLY A 147 -37.39 -19.59 -10.89
N LYS A 148 -37.49 -18.59 -11.77
CA LYS A 148 -37.56 -18.81 -13.23
C LYS A 148 -36.27 -18.41 -13.93
N GLU A 149 -35.89 -17.15 -13.77
CA GLU A 149 -34.66 -16.60 -14.31
C GLU A 149 -34.30 -15.36 -13.51
N TYR A 150 -33.22 -15.46 -12.72
CA TYR A 150 -32.83 -14.41 -11.79
C TYR A 150 -31.36 -14.56 -11.39
N TYR A 151 -30.78 -13.50 -10.87
CA TYR A 151 -29.52 -13.62 -10.14
C TYR A 151 -29.56 -12.89 -8.82
N PHE A 152 -28.66 -13.25 -7.91
CA PHE A 152 -28.39 -12.53 -6.68
C PHE A 152 -26.90 -12.56 -6.37
N ASP A 153 -26.45 -11.52 -5.66
CA ASP A 153 -25.07 -11.36 -5.24
C ASP A 153 -24.96 -11.66 -3.74
N TYR A 154 -23.96 -12.45 -3.35
CA TYR A 154 -23.81 -12.91 -1.98
C TYR A 154 -22.35 -12.81 -1.48
N PRO A 155 -22.14 -12.38 -0.22
CA PRO A 155 -23.12 -11.78 0.70
C PRO A 155 -23.72 -10.47 0.18
N SER A 156 -24.83 -10.01 0.76
CA SER A 156 -25.55 -8.80 0.33
C SER A 156 -24.72 -7.51 0.46
N VAL A 157 -23.72 -7.51 1.34
CA VAL A 157 -22.74 -6.43 1.50
C VAL A 157 -21.37 -6.94 1.09
N ASN A 158 -20.71 -6.22 0.18
CA ASN A 158 -19.43 -6.61 -0.44
C ASN A 158 -19.48 -8.03 -1.05
N PRO A 159 -20.34 -8.24 -2.06
CA PRO A 159 -20.54 -9.57 -2.64
C PRO A 159 -19.25 -10.10 -3.26
N ILE A 160 -18.98 -11.38 -2.99
CA ILE A 160 -17.82 -12.08 -3.58
C ILE A 160 -18.25 -13.10 -4.63
N ALA A 161 -19.53 -13.48 -4.64
CA ALA A 161 -20.10 -14.42 -5.60
C ALA A 161 -21.43 -13.91 -6.18
N ARG A 162 -21.65 -14.17 -7.46
CA ARG A 162 -22.95 -14.04 -8.14
C ARG A 162 -23.49 -15.43 -8.49
N PHE A 163 -24.74 -15.67 -8.12
CA PHE A 163 -25.48 -16.86 -8.48
C PHE A 163 -26.51 -16.49 -9.54
N ILE A 164 -26.38 -17.06 -10.74
CA ILE A 164 -27.27 -16.83 -11.88
C ILE A 164 -28.08 -18.10 -12.11
N MET A 165 -29.38 -18.04 -11.85
CA MET A 165 -30.30 -19.16 -12.02
C MET A 165 -31.07 -19.00 -13.32
N ILE A 166 -30.98 -19.99 -14.21
CA ILE A 166 -31.58 -19.98 -15.55
C ILE A 166 -32.35 -21.27 -15.84
N SER A 167 -33.30 -21.21 -16.78
CA SER A 167 -34.22 -22.34 -17.07
C SER A 167 -34.22 -22.75 -18.55
N PRO A 168 -33.06 -23.14 -19.12
CA PRO A 168 -32.95 -23.51 -20.51
C PRO A 168 -33.77 -24.75 -20.85
N ARG A 169 -34.69 -24.56 -21.80
CA ARG A 169 -35.58 -25.58 -22.35
C ARG A 169 -36.42 -26.33 -21.32
N VAL A 170 -36.71 -25.73 -20.18
CA VAL A 170 -37.73 -26.23 -19.25
C VAL A 170 -39.08 -25.70 -19.72
N PHE A 171 -40.03 -26.59 -20.01
CA PHE A 171 -41.34 -26.19 -20.52
C PHE A 171 -42.28 -25.72 -19.40
N ASN A 172 -43.17 -24.79 -19.73
CA ASN A 172 -44.21 -24.28 -18.85
C ASN A 172 -43.70 -23.69 -17.51
N VAL A 173 -42.50 -23.10 -17.52
CA VAL A 173 -41.86 -22.50 -16.33
C VAL A 173 -42.60 -21.26 -15.80
N THR A 174 -43.46 -20.66 -16.62
CA THR A 174 -44.27 -19.48 -16.27
C THR A 174 -45.71 -19.82 -15.91
N GLY A 175 -46.11 -21.10 -16.01
CA GLY A 175 -47.49 -21.54 -15.78
C GLY A 175 -48.49 -21.00 -16.80
N VAL A 176 -48.02 -20.31 -17.85
CA VAL A 176 -48.86 -19.67 -18.88
C VAL A 176 -49.56 -20.70 -19.77
N CYS A 177 -49.03 -21.93 -19.85
CA CYS A 177 -49.61 -22.94 -20.70
C CYS A 177 -50.36 -24.04 -19.94
N THR A 178 -51.67 -24.07 -20.13
CA THR A 178 -52.60 -24.89 -19.36
C THR A 178 -53.17 -26.10 -20.11
N THR A 179 -52.87 -26.28 -21.40
CA THR A 179 -53.50 -27.32 -22.24
C THR A 179 -52.53 -28.24 -22.99
N THR A 180 -51.46 -27.78 -23.66
CA THR A 180 -50.49 -28.67 -24.35
C THR A 180 -49.13 -28.00 -24.63
N CYS A 181 -48.32 -27.77 -23.60
CA CYS A 181 -46.96 -27.22 -23.75
C CYS A 181 -45.94 -28.07 -23.01
N ASN A 182 -45.59 -29.19 -23.62
CA ASN A 182 -44.56 -30.03 -23.06
C ASN A 182 -43.68 -30.63 -24.15
N ALA A 183 -42.47 -31.02 -23.75
CA ALA A 183 -41.48 -31.62 -24.65
C ALA A 183 -42.01 -32.89 -25.33
N VAL A 184 -42.85 -33.67 -24.64
CA VAL A 184 -43.41 -34.94 -25.14
C VAL A 184 -44.37 -34.72 -26.31
N ALA A 185 -45.17 -33.65 -26.25
CA ALA A 185 -46.07 -33.22 -27.32
C ALA A 185 -45.32 -32.53 -28.48
N LYS A 186 -43.99 -32.45 -28.41
CA LYS A 186 -43.12 -31.75 -29.37
C LYS A 186 -43.52 -30.29 -29.58
N SER A 187 -44.02 -29.65 -28.52
CA SER A 187 -44.36 -28.23 -28.56
C SER A 187 -43.09 -27.40 -28.85
N PRO A 188 -43.18 -26.34 -29.65
CA PRO A 188 -42.03 -25.48 -29.91
C PRO A 188 -41.61 -24.79 -28.60
N CYS A 189 -40.31 -24.78 -28.30
CA CYS A 189 -39.79 -24.09 -27.13
C CYS A 189 -39.70 -22.57 -27.40
N ASN A 190 -40.60 -21.80 -26.80
CA ASN A 190 -40.63 -20.34 -26.87
C ASN A 190 -41.47 -19.74 -25.71
N ASP A 191 -41.58 -18.42 -25.65
CA ASP A 191 -42.29 -17.72 -24.57
C ASP A 191 -43.77 -18.12 -24.43
N THR A 192 -44.46 -18.50 -25.52
CA THR A 192 -45.88 -18.89 -25.43
C THR A 192 -46.07 -20.25 -24.79
N THR A 193 -45.06 -21.12 -24.87
CA THR A 193 -45.02 -22.41 -24.17
C THR A 193 -44.33 -22.32 -22.80
N GLY A 194 -43.93 -21.12 -22.38
CA GLY A 194 -43.14 -20.90 -21.17
C GLY A 194 -41.83 -21.68 -21.20
N CYS A 195 -41.17 -21.75 -22.36
CA CYS A 195 -39.93 -22.46 -22.58
C CYS A 195 -38.90 -21.55 -23.26
N TRP A 196 -37.71 -21.41 -22.68
CA TRP A 196 -36.69 -20.53 -23.21
C TRP A 196 -35.55 -21.31 -23.88
N PRO A 197 -35.27 -21.08 -25.17
CA PRO A 197 -34.31 -21.91 -25.91
C PRO A 197 -32.84 -21.52 -25.69
N TYR A 198 -32.55 -20.29 -25.23
CA TYR A 198 -31.20 -19.73 -25.09
C TYR A 198 -30.34 -19.91 -26.35
N ASN A 199 -30.96 -19.69 -27.52
CA ASN A 199 -30.27 -19.62 -28.79
C ASN A 199 -29.39 -18.36 -28.83
N LYS A 200 -28.29 -18.44 -29.58
CA LYS A 200 -27.37 -17.32 -29.73
C LYS A 200 -28.11 -16.05 -30.15
N ASN A 201 -27.88 -14.97 -29.42
CA ASN A 201 -28.48 -13.64 -29.59
C ASN A 201 -29.97 -13.50 -29.21
N ASP A 202 -30.61 -14.50 -28.63
CA ASP A 202 -31.95 -14.32 -28.06
C ASP A 202 -31.93 -13.56 -26.73
N THR A 203 -33.11 -13.14 -26.25
CA THR A 203 -33.27 -12.30 -25.06
C THR A 203 -32.66 -12.93 -23.81
N HIS A 204 -32.92 -14.22 -23.57
CA HIS A 204 -32.48 -14.94 -22.37
C HIS A 204 -30.98 -15.26 -22.42
N TYR A 205 -30.47 -15.62 -23.60
CA TYR A 205 -29.04 -15.77 -23.88
C TYR A 205 -28.29 -14.47 -23.59
N ASN A 206 -28.76 -13.34 -24.14
CA ASN A 206 -28.11 -12.04 -23.98
C ASN A 206 -28.17 -11.56 -22.52
N TRP A 207 -29.30 -11.78 -21.84
CA TRP A 207 -29.42 -11.45 -20.42
C TRP A 207 -28.44 -12.25 -19.57
N THR A 208 -28.37 -13.57 -19.78
CA THR A 208 -27.44 -14.45 -19.04
C THR A 208 -25.99 -14.03 -19.29
N ALA A 209 -25.63 -13.80 -20.55
CA ALA A 209 -24.33 -13.29 -20.94
C ALA A 209 -23.99 -11.97 -20.22
N SER A 210 -24.94 -11.04 -20.16
CA SER A 210 -24.80 -9.74 -19.50
C SER A 210 -24.72 -9.85 -17.97
N ALA A 211 -25.42 -10.82 -17.37
CA ALA A 211 -25.35 -11.09 -15.93
C ALA A 211 -23.95 -11.60 -15.53
N VAL A 212 -23.34 -12.45 -16.38
CA VAL A 212 -21.95 -12.89 -16.20
C VAL A 212 -20.98 -11.71 -16.38
N ASP A 213 -21.10 -10.94 -17.47
CA ASP A 213 -20.18 -9.83 -17.75
C ASP A 213 -20.27 -8.75 -16.67
N SER A 214 -21.47 -8.40 -16.23
CA SER A 214 -21.67 -7.36 -15.21
C SER A 214 -21.15 -7.78 -13.83
N ALA A 215 -21.11 -9.07 -13.51
CA ALA A 215 -20.45 -9.54 -12.29
C ALA A 215 -18.95 -9.22 -12.33
N ARG A 216 -18.31 -9.48 -13.48
CA ARG A 216 -16.88 -9.20 -13.67
C ARG A 216 -16.58 -7.70 -13.64
N THR A 217 -17.39 -6.88 -14.30
CA THR A 217 -17.17 -5.43 -14.33
C THR A 217 -17.39 -4.76 -12.96
N THR A 218 -18.23 -5.35 -12.11
CA THR A 218 -18.47 -4.87 -10.72
C THR A 218 -17.49 -5.44 -9.70
N GLY A 219 -16.51 -6.25 -10.14
CA GLY A 219 -15.50 -6.82 -9.26
C GLY A 219 -15.94 -8.06 -8.47
N ILE A 220 -17.10 -8.65 -8.80
CA ILE A 220 -17.55 -9.91 -8.20
C ILE A 220 -16.70 -11.06 -8.74
N LYS A 221 -16.10 -11.78 -7.80
CA LYS A 221 -15.01 -12.71 -8.09
C LYS A 221 -15.48 -14.08 -8.55
N TRP A 222 -16.55 -14.60 -7.98
CA TRP A 222 -17.09 -15.92 -8.34
C TRP A 222 -18.38 -15.76 -9.13
N VAL A 223 -18.48 -16.43 -10.27
CA VAL A 223 -19.74 -16.52 -11.03
C VAL A 223 -20.15 -17.98 -11.10
N VAL A 224 -21.28 -18.28 -10.48
CA VAL A 224 -21.91 -19.59 -10.43
C VAL A 224 -23.20 -19.53 -11.23
N VAL A 225 -23.37 -20.45 -12.18
CA VAL A 225 -24.59 -20.53 -13.00
C VAL A 225 -25.28 -21.85 -12.71
N GLY A 226 -26.49 -21.79 -12.13
CA GLY A 226 -27.30 -22.94 -11.81
C GLY A 226 -28.45 -23.12 -12.80
N MET A 227 -28.70 -24.36 -13.21
CA MET A 227 -29.82 -24.74 -14.07
C MET A 227 -30.15 -26.23 -13.87
N HIS A 228 -31.32 -26.68 -14.29
CA HIS A 228 -31.66 -28.10 -14.12
C HIS A 228 -30.98 -28.99 -15.17
N LYS A 229 -31.24 -28.73 -16.44
CA LYS A 229 -30.83 -29.61 -17.55
C LYS A 229 -29.33 -29.53 -17.84
N VAL A 230 -28.79 -30.61 -18.42
CA VAL A 230 -27.35 -30.77 -18.71
C VAL A 230 -26.97 -30.39 -20.15
N CYS A 231 -25.67 -30.19 -20.39
CA CYS A 231 -25.12 -30.22 -21.77
C CYS A 231 -24.16 -31.38 -22.03
N ILE A 232 -23.27 -31.66 -21.08
CA ILE A 232 -22.37 -32.80 -21.12
C ILE A 232 -22.80 -33.76 -20.01
N SER A 233 -22.74 -35.07 -20.26
CA SER A 233 -22.98 -36.09 -19.24
C SER A 233 -22.38 -37.44 -19.63
N ALA A 234 -21.80 -38.14 -18.66
CA ALA A 234 -21.42 -39.55 -18.76
C ALA A 234 -22.53 -40.50 -18.26
N GLY A 235 -23.65 -39.96 -17.80
CA GLY A 235 -24.85 -40.67 -17.37
C GLY A 235 -25.81 -40.96 -18.53
N ALA A 236 -27.07 -40.58 -18.36
CA ALA A 236 -28.18 -40.90 -19.26
C ALA A 236 -28.58 -39.77 -20.21
N GLU A 237 -28.18 -38.52 -19.92
CA GLU A 237 -28.74 -37.35 -20.58
C GLU A 237 -27.86 -36.76 -21.70
N SER A 238 -28.49 -36.16 -22.70
CA SER A 238 -27.80 -35.49 -23.83
C SER A 238 -27.74 -33.97 -23.62
N CYS A 239 -27.21 -33.20 -24.57
CA CYS A 239 -27.16 -31.74 -24.43
C CYS A 239 -28.53 -31.07 -24.57
N ASN A 240 -29.35 -31.08 -23.51
CA ASN A 240 -30.69 -30.52 -23.54
C ASN A 240 -30.68 -28.99 -23.48
N ILE A 241 -29.70 -28.36 -22.82
CA ILE A 241 -29.60 -26.89 -22.77
C ILE A 241 -29.12 -26.29 -24.09
N GLY A 242 -28.53 -27.11 -24.96
CA GLY A 242 -28.03 -26.75 -26.27
C GLY A 242 -26.65 -26.11 -26.26
N THR A 243 -25.91 -26.35 -27.33
CA THR A 243 -24.50 -25.96 -27.44
C THR A 243 -24.28 -24.45 -27.49
N ASN A 244 -25.24 -23.65 -27.96
CA ASN A 244 -25.11 -22.19 -27.98
C ASN A 244 -24.90 -21.63 -26.57
N LEU A 245 -25.80 -21.98 -25.63
CA LEU A 245 -25.70 -21.55 -24.25
C LEU A 245 -24.44 -22.11 -23.59
N PHE A 246 -24.17 -23.41 -23.76
CA PHE A 246 -22.98 -24.04 -23.17
C PHE A 246 -21.68 -23.39 -23.66
N ASN A 247 -21.55 -23.17 -24.96
CA ASN A 247 -20.41 -22.47 -25.55
C ASN A 247 -20.26 -21.06 -25.00
N MET A 248 -21.36 -20.33 -24.79
CA MET A 248 -21.31 -18.99 -24.22
C MET A 248 -20.77 -18.97 -22.79
N LEU A 249 -21.26 -19.88 -21.94
CA LEU A 249 -20.83 -19.95 -20.54
C LEU A 249 -19.34 -20.31 -20.42
N VAL A 250 -18.88 -21.28 -21.22
CA VAL A 250 -17.47 -21.68 -21.27
C VAL A 250 -16.58 -20.59 -21.88
N ALA A 251 -17.03 -19.92 -22.95
CA ALA A 251 -16.31 -18.78 -23.54
C ALA A 251 -16.12 -17.63 -22.55
N LYS A 252 -17.14 -17.38 -21.71
CA LYS A 252 -17.09 -16.37 -20.64
C LYS A 252 -16.35 -16.81 -19.39
N LYS A 253 -15.90 -18.07 -19.34
CA LYS A 253 -15.19 -18.65 -18.18
C LYS A 253 -15.98 -18.44 -16.88
N VAL A 254 -17.26 -18.80 -16.91
CA VAL A 254 -18.06 -19.00 -15.70
C VAL A 254 -17.29 -19.96 -14.79
N ASP A 255 -17.18 -19.68 -13.50
CA ASP A 255 -16.34 -20.51 -12.62
C ASP A 255 -16.94 -21.90 -12.45
N LEU A 256 -18.24 -21.94 -12.10
CA LEU A 256 -19.00 -23.17 -11.87
C LEU A 256 -20.31 -23.16 -12.65
N ILE A 257 -20.60 -24.26 -13.34
CA ILE A 257 -21.94 -24.59 -13.84
C ILE A 257 -22.49 -25.71 -12.97
N LEU A 258 -23.65 -25.50 -12.35
CA LEU A 258 -24.33 -26.46 -11.49
C LEU A 258 -25.60 -26.98 -12.18
N GLN A 259 -25.71 -28.31 -12.28
CA GLN A 259 -26.77 -29.00 -13.03
C GLN A 259 -27.34 -30.17 -12.24
N GLY A 260 -28.62 -30.51 -12.46
CA GLY A 260 -29.26 -31.72 -11.96
C GLY A 260 -29.62 -32.64 -13.13
N HIS A 261 -30.86 -33.10 -13.17
CA HIS A 261 -31.53 -33.81 -14.28
C HIS A 261 -30.99 -35.21 -14.54
N ASP A 262 -29.69 -35.33 -14.80
CA ASP A 262 -29.05 -36.64 -14.77
C ASP A 262 -28.85 -37.03 -13.31
N HIS A 263 -29.41 -38.18 -12.94
CA HIS A 263 -29.34 -38.68 -11.56
C HIS A 263 -27.97 -39.31 -11.30
N THR A 264 -26.94 -38.47 -11.29
CA THR A 264 -25.52 -38.84 -11.14
C THR A 264 -24.78 -37.72 -10.39
N TYR A 265 -23.59 -38.04 -9.88
CA TYR A 265 -22.59 -37.03 -9.56
C TYR A 265 -21.49 -37.04 -10.61
N GLU A 266 -21.25 -35.90 -11.25
CA GLU A 266 -20.21 -35.78 -12.26
C GLU A 266 -19.45 -34.47 -12.10
N ARG A 267 -18.13 -34.55 -11.94
CA ARG A 267 -17.23 -33.39 -11.93
C ARG A 267 -16.40 -33.35 -13.20
N SER A 268 -16.59 -32.31 -14.00
CA SER A 268 -15.81 -32.12 -15.21
C SER A 268 -14.36 -31.72 -14.91
N LYS A 269 -13.48 -31.94 -15.89
CA LYS A 269 -12.22 -31.23 -16.05
C LYS A 269 -12.49 -29.74 -16.26
N GLN A 270 -11.47 -28.88 -16.17
CA GLN A 270 -11.67 -27.46 -16.46
C GLN A 270 -11.69 -27.23 -17.96
N LEU A 271 -12.76 -26.61 -18.44
CA LEU A 271 -13.05 -26.42 -19.86
C LEU A 271 -12.86 -24.96 -20.26
N ALA A 272 -12.15 -24.69 -21.35
CA ALA A 272 -12.04 -23.35 -21.91
C ALA A 272 -11.77 -23.36 -23.41
N PHE A 273 -12.08 -22.24 -24.05
CA PHE A 273 -11.72 -22.00 -25.45
C PHE A 273 -10.32 -21.39 -25.58
N ASN A 274 -9.64 -21.79 -26.65
CA ASN A 274 -8.30 -21.37 -27.04
C ASN A 274 -8.16 -21.48 -28.58
N SER A 275 -6.96 -21.36 -29.12
CA SER A 275 -6.74 -21.45 -30.57
C SER A 275 -7.09 -22.82 -31.17
N ALA A 276 -7.03 -23.90 -30.37
CA ALA A 276 -7.31 -25.28 -30.78
C ALA A 276 -8.72 -25.78 -30.38
N CYS A 277 -9.42 -25.06 -29.49
CA CYS A 277 -10.83 -25.30 -29.17
C CYS A 277 -11.62 -24.00 -29.23
N THR A 278 -12.45 -23.85 -30.27
CA THR A 278 -13.24 -22.64 -30.52
C THR A 278 -14.73 -22.79 -30.18
N GLY A 279 -15.15 -24.01 -29.81
CA GLY A 279 -16.53 -24.34 -29.51
C GLY A 279 -16.74 -25.84 -29.36
N PHE A 280 -17.75 -26.23 -28.58
CA PHE A 280 -18.29 -27.58 -28.56
C PHE A 280 -19.32 -27.75 -29.68
N THR A 281 -19.30 -28.92 -30.31
CA THR A 281 -20.25 -29.36 -31.33
C THR A 281 -20.93 -30.63 -30.87
N THR A 282 -22.09 -30.94 -31.47
CA THR A 282 -22.86 -32.15 -31.13
C THR A 282 -23.03 -33.08 -32.32
N ASN A 283 -23.09 -34.38 -32.06
CA ASN A 283 -23.63 -35.39 -32.96
C ASN A 283 -24.89 -35.99 -32.34
N SER A 284 -26.04 -35.86 -32.99
CA SER A 284 -27.33 -36.38 -32.49
C SER A 284 -27.64 -35.92 -31.05
N SER A 285 -27.39 -34.64 -30.76
CA SER A 285 -27.54 -33.99 -29.43
C SER A 285 -26.48 -34.32 -28.37
N TYR A 286 -25.51 -35.20 -28.64
CA TYR A 286 -24.40 -35.51 -27.73
C TYR A 286 -23.17 -34.69 -28.07
N VAL A 287 -22.49 -34.13 -27.08
CA VAL A 287 -21.30 -33.29 -27.28
C VAL A 287 -20.13 -34.17 -27.72
N LEU A 288 -19.43 -33.75 -28.77
CA LEU A 288 -18.24 -34.46 -29.22
C LEU A 288 -17.05 -34.11 -28.32
N TYR A 289 -16.37 -35.14 -27.79
CA TYR A 289 -15.17 -34.93 -27.02
C TYR A 289 -14.05 -34.31 -27.84
N ASN A 290 -13.51 -33.21 -27.32
CA ASN A 290 -12.38 -32.48 -27.84
C ASN A 290 -11.42 -32.18 -26.68
N SER A 291 -10.31 -32.91 -26.63
CA SER A 291 -9.28 -32.75 -25.60
C SER A 291 -8.65 -31.36 -25.59
N SER A 292 -8.63 -30.65 -26.72
CA SER A 292 -8.10 -29.28 -26.80
C SER A 292 -8.93 -28.28 -25.99
N CYS A 293 -10.16 -28.63 -25.61
CA CYS A 293 -10.99 -27.79 -24.73
C CYS A 293 -10.68 -27.98 -23.25
N VAL A 294 -9.89 -28.99 -22.88
CA VAL A 294 -9.47 -29.25 -21.50
C VAL A 294 -8.22 -28.42 -21.21
N VAL A 295 -8.32 -27.48 -20.26
CA VAL A 295 -7.18 -26.63 -19.83
C VAL A 295 -6.59 -27.05 -18.48
N ASP A 296 -7.31 -27.86 -17.71
CA ASP A 296 -6.83 -28.50 -16.49
C ASP A 296 -7.54 -29.86 -16.35
N ASP A 297 -6.78 -30.93 -16.13
CA ASP A 297 -7.33 -32.28 -16.00
C ASP A 297 -7.96 -32.57 -14.63
N GLY A 298 -7.87 -31.63 -13.69
CA GLY A 298 -8.49 -31.70 -12.36
C GLY A 298 -7.98 -32.82 -11.45
N SER A 299 -6.93 -33.54 -11.88
CA SER A 299 -6.34 -34.67 -11.15
C SER A 299 -5.69 -34.24 -9.84
N ARG A 300 -5.28 -32.97 -9.76
CA ARG A 300 -4.62 -32.36 -8.59
C ARG A 300 -5.58 -32.09 -7.43
N GLY A 301 -6.89 -32.23 -7.63
CA GLY A 301 -7.89 -31.86 -6.64
C GLY A 301 -8.13 -30.35 -6.53
N PHE A 302 -7.61 -29.55 -7.46
CA PHE A 302 -7.97 -28.14 -7.58
C PHE A 302 -7.84 -27.61 -9.00
N TYR A 303 -8.56 -26.53 -9.28
CA TYR A 303 -8.61 -25.79 -10.54
C TYR A 303 -8.16 -24.34 -10.33
N THR A 304 -7.81 -23.66 -11.42
CA THR A 304 -7.39 -22.25 -11.39
C THR A 304 -8.56 -21.34 -11.72
N ALA A 305 -8.95 -20.44 -10.81
CA ALA A 305 -10.03 -19.48 -11.07
C ALA A 305 -9.74 -18.64 -12.33
N GLY A 306 -10.75 -18.42 -13.17
CA GLY A 306 -10.61 -17.67 -14.42
C GLY A 306 -9.81 -18.36 -15.55
N ALA A 307 -9.29 -19.58 -15.34
CA ALA A 307 -8.67 -20.35 -16.42
C ALA A 307 -9.73 -20.97 -17.37
N GLY A 308 -10.88 -21.35 -16.82
CA GLY A 308 -12.01 -21.95 -17.54
C GLY A 308 -13.14 -22.32 -16.59
N THR A 309 -14.09 -23.11 -17.08
CA THR A 309 -15.32 -23.52 -16.39
C THR A 309 -15.24 -24.95 -15.89
N VAL A 310 -15.75 -25.19 -14.69
CA VAL A 310 -16.01 -26.53 -14.15
C VAL A 310 -17.51 -26.79 -14.14
N VAL A 311 -17.93 -27.87 -14.77
CA VAL A 311 -19.32 -28.34 -14.80
C VAL A 311 -19.49 -29.40 -13.72
N ILE A 312 -20.54 -29.26 -12.93
CA ILE A 312 -20.90 -30.16 -11.85
C ILE A 312 -22.35 -30.60 -12.09
N ILE A 313 -22.53 -31.90 -12.28
CA ILE A 313 -23.84 -32.54 -12.29
C ILE A 313 -24.05 -33.13 -10.90
N GLU A 314 -25.14 -32.74 -10.25
CA GLU A 314 -25.43 -32.99 -8.85
C GLU A 314 -26.89 -33.40 -8.63
N GLY A 315 -27.45 -34.18 -9.55
CA GLY A 315 -28.75 -34.86 -9.41
C GLY A 315 -28.69 -36.01 -8.40
N THR A 316 -28.35 -35.67 -7.16
CA THR A 316 -27.83 -36.60 -6.16
C THR A 316 -28.66 -36.70 -4.90
N PHE A 317 -29.68 -35.86 -4.75
CA PHE A 317 -30.31 -35.65 -3.45
C PHE A 317 -31.20 -36.81 -3.01
N GLY A 318 -32.00 -37.41 -3.90
CA GLY A 318 -32.81 -38.57 -3.50
C GLY A 318 -33.54 -39.34 -4.59
N ALA A 319 -33.54 -38.88 -5.84
CA ALA A 319 -34.04 -39.65 -6.97
C ALA A 319 -33.05 -40.78 -7.34
N GLY A 320 -33.56 -41.92 -7.78
CA GLY A 320 -32.74 -43.12 -8.03
C GLY A 320 -31.69 -42.89 -9.13
N PHE A 321 -30.45 -43.30 -8.86
CA PHE A 321 -29.31 -43.03 -9.74
C PHE A 321 -29.38 -43.72 -11.11
N SER A 322 -28.92 -43.00 -12.14
CA SER A 322 -28.53 -43.55 -13.44
C SER A 322 -27.17 -44.25 -13.34
N THR A 323 -26.85 -45.09 -14.32
CA THR A 323 -25.48 -45.63 -14.46
C THR A 323 -24.58 -44.62 -15.15
N VAL A 324 -23.34 -44.49 -14.70
CA VAL A 324 -22.32 -43.65 -15.36
C VAL A 324 -21.37 -44.51 -16.18
N ASN A 325 -20.92 -43.98 -17.32
CA ASN A 325 -19.93 -44.61 -18.20
C ASN A 325 -20.29 -46.07 -18.57
N ASP A 326 -21.57 -46.32 -18.84
CA ASP A 326 -22.11 -47.65 -19.14
C ASP A 326 -22.48 -47.77 -20.62
N THR A 327 -21.58 -48.35 -21.42
CA THR A 327 -21.76 -48.53 -22.87
C THR A 327 -22.98 -49.39 -23.21
N SER A 328 -23.47 -50.22 -22.28
CA SER A 328 -24.64 -51.08 -22.53
C SER A 328 -25.96 -50.32 -22.46
N LYS A 329 -26.00 -49.20 -21.71
CA LYS A 329 -27.20 -48.38 -21.51
C LYS A 329 -27.12 -47.04 -22.24
N HIS A 330 -25.96 -46.39 -22.21
CA HIS A 330 -25.75 -45.03 -22.70
C HIS A 330 -24.48 -44.92 -23.55
N PRO A 331 -24.40 -45.63 -24.70
CA PRO A 331 -23.17 -45.71 -25.49
C PRO A 331 -22.67 -44.36 -26.03
N GLN A 332 -23.57 -43.39 -26.27
CA GLN A 332 -23.20 -42.05 -26.70
C GLN A 332 -22.56 -41.23 -25.57
N ASN A 333 -23.07 -41.34 -24.34
CA ASN A 333 -22.55 -40.64 -23.15
C ASN A 333 -21.15 -41.11 -22.73
N VAL A 334 -20.81 -42.38 -23.00
CA VAL A 334 -19.44 -42.89 -22.80
C VAL A 334 -18.41 -42.09 -23.61
N ALA A 335 -18.79 -41.53 -24.77
CA ALA A 335 -17.90 -40.68 -25.55
C ALA A 335 -17.65 -39.32 -24.89
N GLU A 336 -18.53 -38.88 -23.99
CA GLU A 336 -18.40 -37.63 -23.22
C GLU A 336 -17.67 -37.84 -21.88
N ALA A 337 -17.63 -39.07 -21.36
CA ALA A 337 -16.92 -39.43 -20.12
C ALA A 337 -15.49 -38.88 -19.99
N PRO A 338 -14.67 -38.76 -21.06
CA PRO A 338 -13.34 -38.15 -20.98
C PRO A 338 -13.33 -36.67 -20.57
N TYR A 339 -14.46 -35.96 -20.59
CA TYR A 339 -14.58 -34.62 -19.99
C TYR A 339 -14.61 -34.64 -18.47
N PHE A 340 -14.84 -35.79 -17.84
CA PHE A 340 -15.03 -35.89 -16.39
C PHE A 340 -13.80 -36.47 -15.67
N VAL A 341 -13.59 -35.98 -14.46
CA VAL A 341 -12.53 -36.44 -13.55
C VAL A 341 -13.08 -37.45 -12.56
N LYS A 342 -14.32 -37.21 -12.11
CA LYS A 342 -15.02 -38.02 -11.13
C LYS A 342 -16.45 -38.23 -11.62
N LEU A 343 -16.87 -39.48 -11.55
CA LEU A 343 -18.19 -39.96 -11.91
C LEU A 343 -18.70 -40.83 -10.77
N MET A 344 -19.98 -40.71 -10.43
CA MET A 344 -20.68 -41.62 -9.55
C MET A 344 -22.13 -41.78 -10.05
N GLY A 345 -22.53 -43.04 -10.18
CA GLY A 345 -23.90 -43.45 -10.47
C GLY A 345 -24.23 -44.77 -9.77
N SER A 346 -25.33 -45.40 -10.14
CA SER A 346 -25.81 -46.63 -9.51
C SER A 346 -24.82 -47.81 -9.60
N ASN A 347 -23.96 -47.81 -10.62
CA ASN A 347 -22.91 -48.80 -10.86
C ASN A 347 -21.56 -48.47 -10.19
N THR A 348 -21.49 -47.38 -9.41
CA THR A 348 -20.26 -46.99 -8.70
C THR A 348 -20.24 -47.59 -7.29
N PRO A 349 -19.21 -48.38 -6.93
CA PRO A 349 -19.09 -48.93 -5.58
C PRO A 349 -19.08 -47.83 -4.52
N GLY A 350 -19.92 -47.98 -3.48
CA GLY A 350 -20.01 -47.01 -2.40
C GLY A 350 -20.81 -45.75 -2.74
N SER A 351 -21.54 -45.72 -3.86
CA SER A 351 -22.46 -44.63 -4.18
C SER A 351 -23.47 -44.39 -3.05
N GLY A 352 -23.93 -43.16 -2.93
CA GLY A 352 -24.95 -42.77 -1.96
C GLY A 352 -25.46 -41.37 -2.25
N HIS A 353 -26.70 -41.13 -1.85
CA HIS A 353 -27.37 -39.85 -2.03
C HIS A 353 -26.88 -38.79 -1.05
N GLY A 354 -27.03 -37.52 -1.43
CA GLY A 354 -26.68 -36.36 -0.61
C GLY A 354 -26.60 -35.09 -1.42
N PHE A 355 -25.68 -34.20 -1.08
CA PHE A 355 -25.50 -32.91 -1.76
C PHE A 355 -24.02 -32.52 -1.79
N LEU A 356 -23.70 -31.47 -2.52
CA LEU A 356 -22.39 -30.85 -2.46
C LEU A 356 -22.42 -29.63 -1.56
N LYS A 357 -21.40 -29.48 -0.72
CA LYS A 357 -21.16 -28.29 0.10
C LYS A 357 -20.01 -27.49 -0.49
N TYR A 358 -20.24 -26.19 -0.62
CA TYR A 358 -19.33 -25.21 -1.19
C TYR A 358 -18.97 -24.20 -0.10
N ALA A 359 -17.73 -24.14 0.33
CA ALA A 359 -17.21 -23.07 1.20
C ALA A 359 -16.49 -22.04 0.34
N VAL A 360 -17.06 -20.83 0.29
CA VAL A 360 -16.62 -19.74 -0.58
C VAL A 360 -15.91 -18.69 0.26
N SER A 361 -14.73 -18.29 -0.19
CA SER A 361 -13.96 -17.17 0.33
C SER A 361 -13.55 -16.26 -0.82
N THR A 362 -12.90 -15.15 -0.52
CA THR A 362 -12.35 -14.27 -1.56
C THR A 362 -11.43 -15.01 -2.52
N ASP A 363 -10.65 -16.00 -2.08
CA ASP A 363 -9.56 -16.55 -2.90
C ASP A 363 -9.76 -18.00 -3.33
N ARG A 364 -10.75 -18.68 -2.76
CA ARG A 364 -11.07 -20.05 -3.14
C ARG A 364 -12.54 -20.41 -2.92
N ILE A 365 -13.00 -21.38 -3.71
CA ILE A 365 -14.19 -22.19 -3.42
C ILE A 365 -13.71 -23.60 -3.10
N ASP A 366 -13.99 -24.09 -1.89
CA ASP A 366 -13.75 -25.47 -1.49
C ASP A 366 -15.05 -26.27 -1.58
N ILE A 367 -15.00 -27.40 -2.29
CA ILE A 367 -16.18 -28.17 -2.65
C ILE A 367 -16.00 -29.59 -2.12
N GLN A 368 -17.01 -30.10 -1.45
CA GLN A 368 -17.00 -31.44 -0.86
C GLN A 368 -18.38 -32.09 -0.98
N THR A 369 -18.42 -33.36 -1.36
CA THR A 369 -19.65 -34.16 -1.32
C THR A 369 -20.00 -34.54 0.12
N ASP A 370 -21.28 -34.51 0.48
CA ASP A 370 -21.81 -35.03 1.75
C ASP A 370 -22.81 -36.15 1.45
N PHE A 371 -22.28 -37.31 1.03
CA PHE A 371 -23.07 -38.46 0.63
C PHE A 371 -23.25 -39.48 1.76
N ALA A 372 -24.34 -40.24 1.68
CA ALA A 372 -24.60 -41.36 2.57
C ALA A 372 -23.67 -42.56 2.38
N GLY A 373 -23.03 -42.66 1.21
CA GLY A 373 -22.16 -43.76 0.81
C GLY A 373 -20.68 -43.53 1.18
N THR A 374 -19.82 -44.48 0.82
CA THR A 374 -18.37 -44.36 1.02
C THR A 374 -17.68 -43.62 -0.12
N TYR A 375 -18.34 -43.45 -1.26
CA TYR A 375 -17.85 -42.60 -2.34
C TYR A 375 -17.94 -41.15 -1.91
N GLN A 376 -16.81 -40.45 -1.93
CA GLN A 376 -16.72 -39.03 -1.62
C GLN A 376 -15.74 -38.37 -2.60
N ASP A 377 -15.97 -37.09 -2.90
CA ASP A 377 -15.06 -36.24 -3.67
C ASP A 377 -14.86 -34.89 -2.97
N SER A 378 -13.69 -34.31 -3.15
CA SER A 378 -13.35 -33.00 -2.62
C SER A 378 -12.34 -32.31 -3.52
N PHE A 379 -12.58 -31.05 -3.84
CA PHE A 379 -11.69 -30.26 -4.68
C PHE A 379 -11.88 -28.76 -4.45
N SER A 380 -11.01 -27.94 -5.04
CA SER A 380 -11.09 -26.49 -4.91
C SER A 380 -11.02 -25.77 -6.25
N VAL A 381 -11.63 -24.58 -6.36
CA VAL A 381 -11.29 -23.59 -7.39
C VAL A 381 -10.51 -22.48 -6.69
N VAL A 382 -9.25 -22.30 -7.05
CA VAL A 382 -8.32 -21.43 -6.32
C VAL A 382 -7.89 -20.28 -7.23
N SER A 383 -7.99 -19.06 -6.70
CA SER A 383 -7.45 -17.89 -7.37
C SER A 383 -5.94 -17.99 -7.42
N PRO A 384 -5.29 -17.68 -8.56
CA PRO A 384 -3.84 -17.63 -8.59
C PRO A 384 -3.37 -16.62 -7.54
N THR A 385 -2.60 -17.08 -6.56
CA THR A 385 -1.90 -16.18 -5.64
C THR A 385 -1.02 -15.29 -6.51
N THR A 386 -1.18 -13.97 -6.44
CA THR A 386 -0.24 -13.07 -7.09
C THR A 386 1.16 -13.43 -6.59
N SER A 387 2.14 -13.50 -7.49
CA SER A 387 3.51 -13.86 -7.10
C SER A 387 3.97 -12.91 -6.00
N LEU A 388 4.62 -13.45 -4.96
CA LEU A 388 5.21 -12.63 -3.92
C LEU A 388 6.06 -11.52 -4.57
N SER A 389 5.91 -10.30 -4.09
CA SER A 389 6.67 -9.14 -4.52
C SER A 389 7.17 -8.42 -3.28
N ALA A 390 8.41 -7.93 -3.36
CA ALA A 390 9.11 -7.26 -2.27
C ALA A 390 9.73 -5.97 -2.79
N SER A 391 9.61 -4.90 -2.02
CA SER A 391 10.33 -3.64 -2.24
C SER A 391 10.68 -3.02 -0.89
N PHE A 392 11.58 -2.03 -0.91
CA PHE A 392 11.84 -1.24 0.29
C PHE A 392 12.20 0.20 -0.03
N THR A 393 12.03 1.04 0.97
CA THR A 393 12.53 2.41 1.01
C THR A 393 13.47 2.58 2.20
N TYR A 394 14.27 3.65 2.18
CA TYR A 394 15.14 4.01 3.29
C TYR A 394 15.16 5.53 3.51
N SER A 395 15.41 5.94 4.74
CA SER A 395 15.53 7.34 5.14
C SER A 395 16.66 7.52 6.17
N PRO A 396 17.49 8.58 6.06
CA PRO A 396 17.44 9.65 5.06
C PRO A 396 17.90 9.19 3.66
N ALA A 397 17.46 9.90 2.61
CA ALA A 397 17.80 9.58 1.21
C ALA A 397 19.29 9.80 0.86
N SER A 398 20.01 10.58 1.67
CA SER A 398 21.45 10.83 1.53
C SER A 398 22.13 10.66 2.89
N PRO A 399 22.32 9.41 3.35
CA PRO A 399 22.91 9.14 4.65
C PRO A 399 24.41 9.47 4.66
N THR A 400 24.89 10.00 5.78
CA THR A 400 26.32 10.18 6.04
C THR A 400 26.87 9.08 6.95
N ILE A 401 28.19 8.93 7.01
CA ILE A 401 28.85 8.02 7.97
C ILE A 401 28.28 8.23 9.38
N GLY A 402 27.94 7.13 10.05
CA GLY A 402 27.43 7.11 11.42
C GLY A 402 25.96 7.55 11.58
N ALA A 403 25.31 8.03 10.52
CA ALA A 403 23.88 8.34 10.59
C ALA A 403 23.05 7.05 10.69
N GLN A 404 22.00 7.07 11.51
CA GLN A 404 21.02 5.98 11.56
C GLN A 404 20.12 6.05 10.31
N VAL A 405 20.12 4.98 9.52
CA VAL A 405 19.28 4.80 8.34
C VAL A 405 18.16 3.84 8.69
N THR A 406 16.92 4.24 8.49
CA THR A 406 15.74 3.39 8.71
C THR A 406 15.28 2.81 7.38
N PHE A 407 15.12 1.49 7.33
CA PHE A 407 14.66 0.73 6.18
C PHE A 407 13.24 0.22 6.44
N THR A 408 12.35 0.46 5.47
CA THR A 408 10.95 0.03 5.53
C THR A 408 10.64 -0.86 4.33
N ALA A 409 10.29 -2.11 4.60
CA ALA A 409 9.89 -3.07 3.58
C ALA A 409 8.39 -2.97 3.26
N THR A 410 8.07 -3.29 2.01
CA THR A 410 6.70 -3.52 1.53
C THR A 410 6.66 -4.89 0.87
N ALA A 411 5.65 -5.70 1.21
CA ALA A 411 5.40 -7.00 0.61
C ALA A 411 3.96 -7.09 0.10
N SER A 412 3.76 -7.77 -1.03
CA SER A 412 2.43 -8.01 -1.61
C SER A 412 2.41 -9.33 -2.37
N GLY A 413 1.22 -9.92 -2.55
CA GLY A 413 1.08 -11.27 -3.12
C GLY A 413 1.56 -12.37 -2.17
N GLY A 414 1.62 -13.60 -2.63
CA GLY A 414 1.87 -14.76 -1.79
C GLY A 414 0.82 -14.93 -0.67
N THR A 415 1.19 -15.66 0.39
CA THR A 415 0.31 -15.98 1.53
C THR A 415 0.78 -15.27 2.82
N SER A 416 -0.01 -14.36 3.39
CA SER A 416 0.32 -13.72 4.67
C SER A 416 0.20 -14.68 5.87
N PRO A 417 0.99 -14.54 6.96
CA PRO A 417 1.93 -13.44 7.26
C PRO A 417 3.28 -13.54 6.53
N TYR A 418 4.03 -12.43 6.49
CA TYR A 418 5.35 -12.35 5.88
C TYR A 418 6.47 -12.27 6.93
N SER A 419 7.65 -12.80 6.62
CA SER A 419 8.90 -12.54 7.33
C SER A 419 9.88 -11.75 6.47
N PHE A 420 10.71 -10.91 7.12
CA PHE A 420 11.63 -9.98 6.46
C PHE A 420 13.03 -10.17 7.03
N ASP A 421 13.97 -10.50 6.15
CA ASP A 421 15.40 -10.64 6.44
C ASP A 421 16.18 -9.60 5.62
N TRP A 422 17.12 -8.91 6.27
CA TRP A 422 17.91 -7.83 5.66
C TRP A 422 19.40 -8.18 5.66
N ASN A 423 20.09 -7.81 4.58
CA ASN A 423 21.54 -7.76 4.49
C ASN A 423 21.93 -6.35 4.02
N PHE A 424 22.71 -5.63 4.81
CA PHE A 424 22.99 -4.21 4.55
C PHE A 424 24.18 -3.97 3.61
N GLY A 425 24.82 -5.02 3.08
CA GLY A 425 25.92 -4.92 2.12
C GLY A 425 27.30 -4.66 2.77
N ASP A 426 27.39 -4.62 4.09
CA ASP A 426 28.61 -4.41 4.89
C ASP A 426 28.91 -5.57 5.87
N ASN A 427 28.38 -6.76 5.56
CA ASN A 427 28.40 -7.98 6.38
C ASN A 427 27.52 -7.94 7.64
N SER A 428 26.66 -6.93 7.80
CA SER A 428 25.63 -6.91 8.84
C SER A 428 24.25 -7.35 8.31
N THR A 429 23.43 -7.88 9.21
CA THR A 429 22.08 -8.38 8.91
C THR A 429 21.08 -7.99 10.01
N ALA A 430 19.79 -7.98 9.68
CA ALA A 430 18.71 -7.77 10.64
C ALA A 430 17.44 -8.52 10.23
N GLN A 431 16.49 -8.64 11.16
CA GLN A 431 15.17 -9.21 10.90
C GLN A 431 14.07 -8.26 11.36
N GLY A 432 12.92 -8.32 10.68
CA GLY A 432 11.74 -7.51 11.01
C GLY A 432 11.50 -6.35 10.03
N ASN A 433 10.49 -5.54 10.33
CA ASN A 433 10.09 -4.39 9.52
C ASN A 433 9.30 -3.39 10.39
N PRO A 434 9.72 -2.12 10.53
CA PRO A 434 10.96 -1.52 9.99
C PRO A 434 12.22 -1.96 10.77
N VAL A 435 13.40 -1.72 10.19
CA VAL A 435 14.72 -1.92 10.84
C VAL A 435 15.60 -0.69 10.66
N SER A 436 16.60 -0.50 11.53
CA SER A 436 17.57 0.60 11.41
C SER A 436 19.01 0.09 11.41
N HIS A 437 19.88 0.73 10.63
CA HIS A 437 21.31 0.40 10.51
C HIS A 437 22.16 1.66 10.32
N SER A 438 23.45 1.62 10.64
CA SER A 438 24.38 2.74 10.43
C SER A 438 25.69 2.25 9.84
N TYR A 439 26.21 2.97 8.83
CA TYR A 439 27.44 2.61 8.14
C TYR A 439 28.65 3.36 8.70
N THR A 440 29.76 2.64 8.91
CA THR A 440 31.00 3.22 9.49
C THR A 440 31.98 3.74 8.45
N LYS A 441 31.73 3.51 7.15
CA LYS A 441 32.56 3.96 6.03
C LYS A 441 31.66 4.56 4.96
N ALA A 442 32.20 5.53 4.20
CA ALA A 442 31.53 6.00 2.99
C ALA A 442 31.67 4.94 1.88
N GLY A 443 30.66 4.86 1.01
CA GLY A 443 30.62 3.87 -0.06
C GLY A 443 29.20 3.60 -0.55
N SER A 444 29.10 2.76 -1.58
CA SER A 444 27.82 2.23 -2.06
C SER A 444 27.63 0.82 -1.51
N TYR A 445 26.51 0.58 -0.83
CA TYR A 445 26.18 -0.68 -0.19
C TYR A 445 24.96 -1.31 -0.84
N ASN A 446 25.11 -2.52 -1.39
CA ASN A 446 24.00 -3.26 -1.98
C ASN A 446 23.13 -3.86 -0.87
N VAL A 447 22.07 -3.15 -0.47
CA VAL A 447 21.15 -3.62 0.56
C VAL A 447 20.16 -4.59 -0.06
N ALA A 448 20.12 -5.81 0.48
CA ALA A 448 19.20 -6.85 0.06
C ALA A 448 18.11 -7.07 1.12
N LEU A 449 16.86 -7.07 0.67
CA LEU A 449 15.68 -7.49 1.42
C LEU A 449 15.24 -8.84 0.89
N THR A 450 15.17 -9.85 1.76
CA THR A 450 14.53 -11.15 1.48
C THR A 450 13.21 -11.23 2.24
N VAL A 451 12.11 -11.39 1.51
CA VAL A 451 10.77 -11.60 2.05
C VAL A 451 10.36 -13.05 1.84
N ARG A 452 9.78 -13.66 2.87
CA ARG A 452 9.13 -14.98 2.77
C ARG A 452 7.67 -14.86 3.15
N ASP A 453 6.82 -15.55 2.42
CA ASP A 453 5.41 -15.69 2.79
C ASP A 453 5.20 -16.92 3.71
N SER A 454 3.95 -17.22 4.07
CA SER A 454 3.59 -18.33 4.93
C SER A 454 3.02 -19.54 4.18
N ALA A 455 3.23 -19.62 2.85
CA ALA A 455 2.72 -20.72 2.06
C ALA A 455 3.31 -22.07 2.53
N ALA A 456 2.47 -23.11 2.51
CA ALA A 456 2.85 -24.48 2.90
C ALA A 456 2.67 -25.44 1.71
N PRO A 457 3.52 -26.48 1.56
CA PRO A 457 4.60 -26.88 2.47
C PRO A 457 5.88 -26.04 2.32
N THR A 458 6.02 -25.26 1.24
CA THR A 458 7.20 -24.45 0.95
C THR A 458 6.83 -22.98 0.79
N PRO A 459 7.33 -22.09 1.67
CA PRO A 459 7.17 -20.64 1.53
C PRO A 459 7.72 -20.11 0.21
N ASN A 460 6.97 -19.20 -0.42
CA ASN A 460 7.53 -18.39 -1.50
C ASN A 460 8.55 -17.43 -0.93
N THR A 461 9.66 -17.23 -1.64
CA THR A 461 10.75 -16.34 -1.21
C THR A 461 11.08 -15.39 -2.34
N GLN A 462 11.24 -14.12 -2.02
CA GLN A 462 11.63 -13.08 -2.96
C GLN A 462 12.74 -12.21 -2.38
N THR A 463 13.75 -11.91 -3.19
CA THR A 463 14.86 -11.06 -2.79
C THR A 463 14.94 -9.86 -3.72
N MET A 464 15.00 -8.66 -3.15
CA MET A 464 15.20 -7.40 -3.84
C MET A 464 16.49 -6.75 -3.34
N THR A 465 17.29 -6.20 -4.23
CA THR A 465 18.53 -5.50 -3.88
C THR A 465 18.53 -4.08 -4.45
N ASN A 466 18.74 -3.07 -3.60
CA ASN A 466 18.97 -1.68 -4.03
C ASN A 466 20.24 -1.12 -3.38
N PRO A 467 21.05 -0.34 -4.14
CA PRO A 467 22.22 0.33 -3.58
C PRO A 467 21.83 1.50 -2.68
N VAL A 468 22.52 1.63 -1.54
CA VAL A 468 22.48 2.77 -0.64
C VAL A 468 23.84 3.46 -0.66
N SER A 469 23.87 4.71 -1.11
CA SER A 469 25.10 5.52 -1.15
C SER A 469 25.26 6.29 0.15
N VAL A 470 26.32 5.99 0.88
CA VAL A 470 26.70 6.67 2.13
C VAL A 470 27.83 7.65 1.84
N SER A 471 27.58 8.93 2.13
CA SER A 471 28.57 9.99 1.93
C SER A 471 29.42 10.23 3.19
N PRO A 472 30.63 10.80 3.06
CA PRO A 472 31.37 11.31 4.21
C PRO A 472 30.57 12.40 4.95
N THR A 473 30.84 12.58 6.24
CA THR A 473 30.30 13.73 6.99
C THR A 473 30.90 15.03 6.42
N PRO A 474 30.08 16.05 6.09
CA PRO A 474 30.59 17.31 5.56
C PRO A 474 31.57 17.98 6.51
N LEU A 475 32.66 18.56 5.98
CA LEU A 475 33.63 19.34 6.75
C LEU A 475 33.26 20.83 6.72
N SER A 476 33.23 21.46 7.89
CA SER A 476 32.96 22.90 8.04
C SER A 476 34.06 23.58 8.84
N LEU A 477 34.26 24.87 8.57
CA LEU A 477 35.25 25.72 9.21
C LEU A 477 34.63 27.05 9.61
N SER A 478 34.92 27.52 10.82
CA SER A 478 34.62 28.88 11.26
C SER A 478 35.91 29.58 11.69
N VAL A 479 36.07 30.84 11.30
CA VAL A 479 37.17 31.72 11.71
C VAL A 479 36.62 32.82 12.62
N SER A 480 37.32 33.12 13.70
CA SER A 480 37.01 34.25 14.59
C SER A 480 38.25 35.08 14.89
N GLY A 481 38.08 36.39 15.08
CA GLY A 481 39.15 37.35 15.36
C GLY A 481 38.62 38.79 15.44
N PRO A 482 39.49 39.77 15.69
CA PRO A 482 39.10 41.18 15.78
C PRO A 482 38.65 41.74 14.42
N SER A 483 37.64 42.61 14.42
CA SER A 483 37.15 43.33 13.23
C SER A 483 37.89 44.64 12.96
N THR A 484 38.59 45.18 13.95
CA THR A 484 39.35 46.44 13.87
C THR A 484 40.67 46.35 14.64
N ALA A 485 41.72 46.99 14.14
CA ALA A 485 42.97 47.21 14.89
C ALA A 485 43.70 48.48 14.39
N THR A 486 44.77 48.87 15.07
CA THR A 486 45.67 49.94 14.64
C THR A 486 46.89 49.40 13.92
N THR A 487 47.46 50.20 13.01
CA THR A 487 48.69 49.85 12.30
C THR A 487 49.79 49.40 13.27
N GLY A 488 50.42 48.26 13.00
CA GLY A 488 51.52 47.70 13.79
C GLY A 488 51.12 46.89 15.03
N SER A 489 49.82 46.79 15.36
CA SER A 489 49.35 45.95 16.46
C SER A 489 49.18 44.48 16.03
N PRO A 490 49.66 43.49 16.82
CA PRO A 490 49.45 42.08 16.51
C PRO A 490 47.98 41.71 16.72
N VAL A 491 47.43 40.96 15.77
CA VAL A 491 46.04 40.49 15.78
C VAL A 491 45.99 38.97 15.66
N ALA A 492 45.23 38.33 16.55
CA ALA A 492 45.11 36.89 16.63
C ALA A 492 43.75 36.41 16.11
N PHE A 493 43.77 35.35 15.31
CA PHE A 493 42.61 34.67 14.76
C PHE A 493 42.61 33.21 15.21
N THR A 494 41.42 32.63 15.36
CA THR A 494 41.24 31.21 15.67
C THR A 494 40.33 30.55 14.65
N ALA A 495 40.62 29.29 14.34
CA ALA A 495 39.85 28.46 13.43
C ALA A 495 39.30 27.25 14.20
N THR A 496 38.01 26.99 14.04
CA THR A 496 37.34 25.82 14.61
C THR A 496 36.73 25.01 13.49
N ALA A 497 37.09 23.72 13.41
CA ALA A 497 36.55 22.79 12.45
C ALA A 497 35.44 21.93 13.09
N SER A 498 34.42 21.59 12.31
CA SER A 498 33.39 20.62 12.74
C SER A 498 32.93 19.75 11.58
N GLY A 499 32.47 18.53 11.87
CA GLY A 499 32.21 17.51 10.86
C GLY A 499 33.49 16.90 10.27
N GLY A 500 33.43 16.33 9.07
CA GLY A 500 34.58 15.62 8.47
C GLY A 500 35.13 14.49 9.33
N THR A 501 36.41 14.15 9.15
CA THR A 501 37.12 13.08 9.89
C THR A 501 38.45 13.58 10.48
N ALA A 502 38.57 13.57 11.81
CA ALA A 502 39.81 13.95 12.49
C ALA A 502 40.98 12.98 12.18
N PRO A 503 42.26 13.42 12.27
CA PRO A 503 42.72 14.75 12.68
C PRO A 503 42.55 15.83 11.58
N TYR A 504 42.53 17.10 12.01
CA TYR A 504 42.44 18.27 11.14
C TYR A 504 43.79 18.96 10.98
N THR A 505 44.05 19.50 9.78
CA THR A 505 45.20 20.36 9.49
C THR A 505 44.71 21.72 8.99
N PHE A 506 45.34 22.81 9.45
CA PHE A 506 44.91 24.17 9.14
C PHE A 506 46.02 24.93 8.40
N ALA A 507 45.62 25.74 7.42
CA ALA A 507 46.49 26.66 6.70
C ALA A 507 45.86 28.05 6.69
N TRP A 508 46.66 29.09 6.95
CA TRP A 508 46.22 30.48 7.02
C TRP A 508 46.85 31.32 5.93
N THR A 509 46.09 32.31 5.45
CA THR A 509 46.57 33.37 4.56
C THR A 509 46.06 34.73 5.04
N ALA A 510 46.96 35.71 5.12
CA ALA A 510 46.64 37.09 5.46
C ALA A 510 47.28 38.04 4.45
N THR A 511 46.50 38.47 3.46
CA THR A 511 46.99 39.40 2.44
C THR A 511 47.36 40.73 3.08
N GLY A 512 48.61 41.18 2.92
CA GLY A 512 49.12 42.41 3.55
C GLY A 512 49.58 42.26 5.01
N GLY A 513 49.43 41.06 5.60
CA GLY A 513 49.90 40.74 6.94
C GLY A 513 51.35 40.25 6.97
N SER A 514 52.01 40.43 8.11
CA SER A 514 53.32 39.85 8.42
C SER A 514 53.26 39.10 9.76
N PRO A 515 53.43 37.76 9.78
CA PRO A 515 53.59 36.87 8.62
C PRO A 515 52.32 36.80 7.74
N SER A 516 52.48 36.49 6.44
CA SER A 516 51.38 36.40 5.47
C SER A 516 50.72 35.02 5.38
N SER A 517 51.31 34.00 6.02
CA SER A 517 50.77 32.64 6.11
C SER A 517 51.17 31.97 7.42
N GLY A 518 50.46 30.90 7.78
CA GLY A 518 50.72 30.12 8.99
C GLY A 518 49.93 28.82 9.03
N GLY A 519 50.05 28.07 10.13
CA GLY A 519 49.33 26.82 10.37
C GLY A 519 48.85 26.70 11.81
N GLY A 520 48.08 25.64 12.10
CA GLY A 520 47.47 25.40 13.41
C GLY A 520 46.11 26.07 13.59
N SER A 521 45.41 25.76 14.69
CA SER A 521 44.06 26.27 14.98
C SER A 521 44.04 27.75 15.41
N SER A 522 45.19 28.38 15.57
CA SER A 522 45.34 29.81 15.88
C SER A 522 46.45 30.43 15.04
N PHE A 523 46.25 31.66 14.58
CA PHE A 523 47.20 32.39 13.75
C PHE A 523 47.27 33.86 14.16
N THR A 524 48.48 34.41 14.30
CA THR A 524 48.69 35.82 14.64
C THR A 524 49.47 36.50 13.52
N THR A 525 49.01 37.68 13.11
CA THR A 525 49.66 38.52 12.08
C THR A 525 49.61 39.99 12.46
N THR A 526 50.32 40.83 11.72
CA THR A 526 50.44 42.27 11.94
C THR A 526 50.28 43.00 10.62
N PHE A 527 49.54 44.12 10.61
CA PHE A 527 49.34 44.94 9.42
C PHE A 527 50.01 46.31 9.60
N ASN A 528 50.95 46.63 8.70
CA ASN A 528 51.77 47.85 8.78
C ASN A 528 51.25 49.00 7.93
N ALA A 529 50.12 48.82 7.24
CA ALA A 529 49.43 49.86 6.50
C ALA A 529 47.97 49.95 6.96
N ALA A 530 47.41 51.15 6.94
CA ALA A 530 45.98 51.34 7.14
C ALA A 530 45.19 50.83 5.92
N GLY A 531 44.02 50.25 6.14
CA GLY A 531 43.19 49.65 5.09
C GLY A 531 42.37 48.47 5.61
N THR A 532 41.56 47.87 4.72
CA THR A 532 40.80 46.65 5.03
C THR A 532 41.51 45.44 4.46
N PHE A 533 41.78 44.44 5.31
CA PHE A 533 42.45 43.20 4.93
C PHE A 533 41.55 41.99 5.18
N VAL A 534 41.84 40.89 4.47
CA VAL A 534 41.13 39.62 4.60
C VAL A 534 42.11 38.57 5.13
N VAL A 535 41.69 37.87 6.20
CA VAL A 535 42.39 36.72 6.74
C VAL A 535 41.55 35.49 6.47
N SER A 536 42.11 34.51 5.75
CA SER A 536 41.43 33.27 5.37
C SER A 536 42.12 32.08 6.00
N ALA A 537 41.32 31.08 6.39
CA ALA A 537 41.80 29.78 6.82
C ALA A 537 41.21 28.69 5.91
N THR A 538 42.00 27.65 5.69
CA THR A 538 41.60 26.38 5.09
C THR A 538 41.81 25.28 6.12
N VAL A 539 40.85 24.39 6.27
CA VAL A 539 41.00 23.14 7.04
C VAL A 539 40.95 21.95 6.10
N THR A 540 41.82 20.98 6.32
CA THR A 540 41.83 19.68 5.64
C THR A 540 41.69 18.56 6.66
N ASP A 541 40.77 17.63 6.43
CA ASP A 541 40.54 16.47 7.29
C ASP A 541 41.36 15.23 6.87
N ALA A 542 41.28 14.13 7.63
CA ALA A 542 42.04 12.89 7.37
C ALA A 542 41.66 12.20 6.05
N ASN A 543 40.47 12.49 5.51
CA ASN A 543 39.98 11.98 4.23
C ASN A 543 40.23 12.96 3.07
N SER A 544 41.08 13.97 3.29
CA SER A 544 41.41 15.01 2.30
C SER A 544 40.22 15.89 1.89
N GLN A 545 39.13 15.93 2.67
CA GLN A 545 38.11 16.96 2.47
C GLN A 545 38.67 18.32 2.91
N THR A 546 38.31 19.39 2.21
CA THR A 546 38.73 20.74 2.54
C THR A 546 37.55 21.68 2.76
N SER A 547 37.69 22.64 3.67
CA SER A 547 36.72 23.71 3.92
C SER A 547 37.44 25.02 4.19
N ASN A 548 36.82 26.16 3.84
CA ASN A 548 37.45 27.48 3.91
C ASN A 548 36.53 28.49 4.60
N ALA A 549 37.11 29.41 5.35
CA ALA A 549 36.41 30.53 5.96
C ALA A 549 37.35 31.75 6.04
N SER A 550 36.77 32.95 6.08
CA SER A 550 37.55 34.19 6.14
C SER A 550 36.91 35.24 7.03
N GLN A 551 37.74 36.17 7.50
CA GLN A 551 37.35 37.31 8.33
C GLN A 551 38.00 38.58 7.78
N GLN A 552 37.22 39.67 7.71
CA GLN A 552 37.73 41.00 7.39
C GLN A 552 38.17 41.73 8.65
N ILE A 553 39.25 42.50 8.53
CA ILE A 553 39.75 43.40 9.58
C ILE A 553 40.08 44.77 8.99
N ALA A 554 39.60 45.84 9.64
CA ALA A 554 39.92 47.22 9.30
C ALA A 554 41.07 47.76 10.16
N ILE A 555 42.12 48.26 9.52
CA ILE A 555 43.32 48.79 10.15
C ILE A 555 43.34 50.30 10.02
N SER A 556 43.31 51.01 11.14
CA SER A 556 43.39 52.48 11.17
C SER A 556 44.81 52.97 11.47
N ALA A 557 45.21 54.06 10.82
CA ALA A 557 46.45 54.75 11.16
C ALA A 557 46.35 55.37 12.57
N PRO A 558 47.47 55.52 13.31
CA PRO A 558 47.48 56.27 14.56
C PRO A 558 47.06 57.72 14.34
N ILE A 559 46.22 58.26 15.23
CA ILE A 559 45.86 59.68 15.21
C ILE A 559 47.11 60.50 15.64
N PRO A 560 47.54 61.52 14.88
CA PRO A 560 48.66 62.38 15.29
C PRO A 560 48.41 63.07 16.63
N PRO A 561 49.45 63.42 17.42
CA PRO A 561 49.27 64.15 18.67
C PRO A 561 48.59 65.52 18.47
N LEU A 562 47.74 65.94 19.41
CA LEU A 562 47.12 67.26 19.39
C LEU A 562 48.17 68.36 19.52
N SER A 563 48.09 69.37 18.66
CA SER A 563 48.96 70.55 18.66
C SER A 563 48.12 71.83 18.60
N ALA A 564 48.56 72.85 19.32
CA ALA A 564 47.93 74.17 19.37
C ALA A 564 48.88 75.24 18.81
N SER A 565 48.32 76.26 18.17
CA SER A 565 49.05 77.44 17.72
C SER A 565 48.11 78.65 17.62
N PHE A 566 48.65 79.86 17.63
CA PHE A 566 47.83 81.06 17.41
C PHE A 566 48.58 82.23 16.76
N THR A 567 47.79 83.17 16.25
CA THR A 567 48.23 84.48 15.78
C THR A 567 47.42 85.60 16.44
N TYR A 568 47.94 86.83 16.40
CA TYR A 568 47.23 88.01 16.89
C TYR A 568 47.43 89.24 15.98
N SER A 569 46.50 90.18 16.00
CA SER A 569 46.53 91.41 15.20
C SER A 569 45.81 92.57 15.93
N PRO A 570 46.34 93.81 15.90
CA PRO A 570 47.56 94.25 15.19
C PRO A 570 48.84 93.71 15.84
N SER A 571 49.93 93.64 15.07
CA SER A 571 51.25 93.18 15.56
C SER A 571 51.91 94.12 16.57
N SER A 572 51.42 95.36 16.67
CA SER A 572 51.80 96.32 17.71
C SER A 572 50.56 96.84 18.44
N PRO A 573 50.03 96.06 19.40
CA PRO A 573 48.91 96.47 20.22
C PRO A 573 49.18 97.75 21.00
N LEU A 574 48.17 98.62 21.08
CA LEU A 574 48.16 99.80 21.94
C LEU A 574 47.19 99.58 23.11
N PRO A 575 47.41 100.22 24.27
CA PRO A 575 46.47 100.16 25.37
C PRO A 575 45.05 100.53 24.94
N VAL A 576 44.06 99.90 25.57
CA VAL A 576 42.62 100.10 25.41
C VAL A 576 42.03 99.77 24.03
N LEU A 577 42.85 99.45 23.02
CA LEU A 577 42.39 99.03 21.70
C LEU A 577 42.23 97.50 21.62
N PRO A 578 41.28 96.98 20.83
CA PRO A 578 41.08 95.55 20.65
C PRO A 578 42.22 94.89 19.87
N VAL A 579 42.69 93.77 20.39
CA VAL A 579 43.59 92.83 19.71
C VAL A 579 42.80 91.56 19.42
N THR A 580 42.77 91.14 18.17
CA THR A 580 42.13 89.89 17.76
C THR A 580 43.14 88.75 17.84
N PHE A 581 42.77 87.67 18.52
CA PHE A 581 43.54 86.43 18.65
C PHE A 581 42.82 85.30 17.93
N THR A 582 43.53 84.52 17.12
CA THR A 582 42.96 83.41 16.36
C THR A 582 43.78 82.13 16.57
N GLY A 583 43.12 81.11 17.12
CA GLY A 583 43.70 79.81 17.44
C GLY A 583 43.53 78.80 16.32
N SER A 584 44.49 77.90 16.20
CA SER A 584 44.49 76.77 15.28
C SER A 584 44.89 75.49 16.01
N ALA A 585 44.29 74.37 15.60
CA ALA A 585 44.52 73.05 16.17
C ALA A 585 44.73 72.01 15.06
N THR A 586 45.71 71.12 15.23
CA THR A 586 45.96 69.97 14.34
C THR A 586 46.23 68.70 15.16
N GLY A 587 46.01 67.51 14.57
CA GLY A 587 46.08 66.24 15.30
C GLY A 587 44.97 66.07 16.34
N GLY A 588 45.01 65.02 17.16
CA GLY A 588 43.95 64.71 18.12
C GLY A 588 42.60 64.37 17.45
N THR A 589 41.54 64.33 18.27
CA THR A 589 40.19 63.92 17.84
C THR A 589 39.23 65.12 17.82
N GLN A 590 38.71 65.49 16.65
CA GLN A 590 37.70 66.56 16.52
C GLN A 590 36.36 66.21 17.21
N PRO A 591 35.55 67.20 17.64
CA PRO A 591 35.78 68.65 17.58
C PRO A 591 36.77 69.18 18.64
N TYR A 592 37.34 70.37 18.40
CA TYR A 592 38.24 71.04 19.35
C TYR A 592 37.54 72.17 20.12
N SER A 593 38.02 72.44 21.34
CA SER A 593 37.65 73.58 22.16
C SER A 593 38.86 74.48 22.44
N PHE A 594 38.67 75.80 22.45
CA PHE A 594 39.74 76.80 22.54
C PHE A 594 39.51 77.71 23.74
N THR A 595 40.50 77.81 24.63
CA THR A 595 40.47 78.64 25.83
C THR A 595 41.72 79.50 25.89
N TRP A 596 41.56 80.79 26.17
CA TRP A 596 42.63 81.78 26.20
C TRP A 596 42.83 82.29 27.61
N ASP A 597 44.08 82.47 27.99
CA ASP A 597 44.53 83.27 29.14
C ASP A 597 45.41 84.38 28.58
N PHE A 598 45.04 85.64 28.83
CA PHE A 598 45.75 86.79 28.25
C PHE A 598 46.90 87.28 29.14
N GLY A 599 47.16 86.63 30.28
CA GLY A 599 48.27 87.01 31.17
C GLY A 599 48.02 88.29 31.99
N ASP A 600 46.81 88.85 31.94
CA ASP A 600 46.35 89.99 32.74
C ASP A 600 45.23 89.62 33.73
N GLY A 601 44.97 88.32 33.88
CA GLY A 601 43.91 87.78 34.73
C GLY A 601 42.58 87.54 34.00
N SER A 602 42.47 87.90 32.71
CA SER A 602 41.30 87.59 31.89
C SER A 602 41.42 86.26 31.16
N ALA A 603 40.29 85.58 30.97
CA ALA A 603 40.20 84.36 30.17
C ALA A 603 38.93 84.36 29.31
N ILE A 604 39.07 83.94 28.05
CA ILE A 604 37.96 83.90 27.08
C ILE A 604 37.98 82.57 26.33
N THR A 605 36.81 82.02 26.00
CA THR A 605 36.67 80.83 25.15
C THR A 605 36.24 81.22 23.73
N GLY A 606 36.77 80.53 22.73
CA GLY A 606 36.43 80.72 21.32
C GLY A 606 37.64 80.59 20.41
N GLN A 607 37.46 80.12 19.18
CA GLN A 607 38.59 79.96 18.26
C GLN A 607 39.19 81.31 17.83
N SER A 608 38.35 82.32 17.63
CA SER A 608 38.78 83.70 17.38
C SER A 608 38.10 84.63 18.38
N VAL A 609 38.89 85.41 19.10
CA VAL A 609 38.44 86.24 20.24
C VAL A 609 39.11 87.60 20.18
N SER A 610 38.49 88.62 20.78
CA SER A 610 39.06 89.96 20.89
C SER A 610 39.29 90.32 22.35
N HIS A 611 40.47 90.88 22.65
CA HIS A 611 40.85 91.31 24.00
C HIS A 611 41.60 92.65 23.96
N SER A 612 41.45 93.46 25.01
CA SER A 612 42.09 94.77 25.13
C SER A 612 42.83 94.87 26.47
N TYR A 613 44.06 95.36 26.44
CA TYR A 613 44.86 95.57 27.64
C TYR A 613 44.77 97.02 28.11
N LEU A 614 44.46 97.23 29.39
CA LEU A 614 44.25 98.58 29.94
C LEU A 614 45.55 99.39 30.08
N LEU A 615 46.66 98.71 30.36
CA LEU A 615 47.96 99.32 30.61
C LEU A 615 49.01 98.79 29.61
N PRO A 616 50.06 99.56 29.31
CA PRO A 616 51.21 99.04 28.57
C PRO A 616 51.93 97.96 29.39
N GLY A 617 52.42 96.91 28.73
CA GLY A 617 53.04 95.75 29.38
C GLY A 617 53.35 94.61 28.41
N ASN A 618 54.09 93.61 28.90
CA ASN A 618 54.34 92.36 28.17
C ASN A 618 53.44 91.27 28.73
N TYR A 619 52.44 90.85 27.96
CA TYR A 619 51.42 89.91 28.40
C TYR A 619 51.67 88.52 27.79
N LEU A 620 51.83 87.50 28.64
CA LEU A 620 52.02 86.12 28.18
C LEU A 620 50.66 85.52 27.83
N VAL A 621 50.30 85.54 26.55
CA VAL A 621 49.05 84.96 26.08
C VAL A 621 49.22 83.47 25.89
N THR A 622 48.35 82.67 26.49
CA THR A 622 48.33 81.21 26.39
C THR A 622 47.01 80.72 25.82
N LEU A 623 47.07 80.09 24.66
CA LEU A 623 45.98 79.30 24.09
C LEU A 623 46.08 77.85 24.63
N THR A 624 44.98 77.33 25.16
CA THR A 624 44.77 75.91 25.45
C THR A 624 43.71 75.36 24.49
N VAL A 625 44.08 74.34 23.71
CA VAL A 625 43.17 73.58 22.86
C VAL A 625 42.89 72.24 23.52
N THR A 626 41.63 71.82 23.61
CA THR A 626 41.25 70.47 24.09
C THR A 626 40.43 69.75 23.02
N ASP A 627 40.78 68.50 22.72
CA ASP A 627 40.09 67.66 21.76
C ASP A 627 38.90 66.89 22.37
N ALA A 628 38.13 66.17 21.55
CA ALA A 628 36.93 65.45 21.97
C ALA A 628 37.19 64.30 22.95
N THR A 629 38.43 63.83 23.07
CA THR A 629 38.85 62.80 24.02
C THR A 629 39.37 63.38 25.33
N GLY A 630 39.39 64.71 25.47
CA GLY A 630 39.87 65.41 26.66
C GLY A 630 41.38 65.64 26.67
N GLN A 631 42.10 65.37 25.58
CA GLN A 631 43.53 65.67 25.48
C GLN A 631 43.72 67.16 25.23
N SER A 632 44.68 67.80 25.92
CA SER A 632 44.94 69.24 25.79
C SER A 632 46.35 69.56 25.29
N ALA A 633 46.46 70.57 24.43
CA ALA A 633 47.71 71.15 23.96
C ALA A 633 47.73 72.67 24.19
N LYS A 634 48.91 73.23 24.46
CA LYS A 634 49.06 74.68 24.73
C LYS A 634 50.03 75.34 23.76
N ALA A 635 49.75 76.60 23.44
CA ALA A 635 50.67 77.50 22.77
C ALA A 635 50.71 78.83 23.52
N SER A 636 51.90 79.38 23.76
CA SER A 636 52.08 80.65 24.44
C SER A 636 52.97 81.59 23.65
N GLN A 637 52.61 82.88 23.60
CA GLN A 637 53.43 83.94 23.01
C GLN A 637 53.31 85.22 23.85
N THR A 638 54.40 85.97 23.99
CA THR A 638 54.39 87.27 24.67
C THR A 638 53.90 88.35 23.72
N VAL A 639 52.89 89.10 24.13
CA VAL A 639 52.29 90.22 23.39
C VAL A 639 52.72 91.54 24.05
N PRO A 640 53.57 92.36 23.38
CA PRO A 640 53.97 93.66 23.89
C PRO A 640 52.93 94.73 23.58
N VAL A 641 52.34 95.34 24.60
CA VAL A 641 51.41 96.47 24.49
C VAL A 641 52.16 97.75 24.87
N ALA A 642 52.31 98.70 23.96
CA ALA A 642 53.11 99.92 24.18
C ALA A 642 52.32 101.20 23.85
N VAL A 643 52.66 102.33 24.50
CA VAL A 643 52.07 103.65 24.18
C VAL A 643 52.82 104.28 23.01
N LEU A 644 52.12 104.92 22.08
CA LEU A 644 52.73 105.75 21.03
C LEU A 644 53.39 106.99 21.67
N GLY A 645 54.72 107.06 21.62
CA GLY A 645 55.47 108.26 22.03
C GLY A 645 55.23 109.42 21.06
N ILE A 646 54.59 110.50 21.54
CA ILE A 646 54.48 111.77 20.83
C ILE A 646 55.74 112.61 21.05
N GLY A 647 56.54 112.80 19.99
CA GLY A 647 57.69 113.71 20.01
C GLY A 647 57.27 115.16 19.74
N ALA A 648 57.64 116.09 20.62
CA ALA A 648 57.76 117.51 20.31
C ALA A 648 58.66 118.25 21.32
N SER A 649 59.87 118.61 20.90
CA SER A 649 60.57 119.82 21.31
C SER A 649 61.44 120.28 20.14
N ALA A 650 60.94 121.28 19.41
CA ALA A 650 61.72 122.30 18.70
C ALA A 650 61.97 123.44 19.73
N SER A 651 63.00 124.29 19.73
CA SER A 651 63.91 124.80 18.69
C SER A 651 65.07 125.62 19.33
N ILE A 652 66.29 125.53 18.76
CA ILE A 652 67.39 126.51 18.46
C ILE A 652 67.25 127.96 19.03
N PRO A 653 68.33 128.67 19.49
CA PRO A 653 69.74 128.63 19.05
C PRO A 653 70.79 128.07 20.01
#